data_AF-A0A1D2MXM2-F1
#
_entry.id   AF-A0A1D2MXM2-F1
#
_cell.length_a   1.000
_cell.length_b   1.000
_cell.length_c   1.000
_cell.angle_alpha   90.00
_cell.angle_beta   90.00
_cell.angle_gamma   90.00
#
_symmetry.space_group_name_H-M   'P 1'
#
loop_
_entity.id
_entity.type
_entity.pdbx_description
1 polymer ?
#
loop_
_entity_poly.entity_id
_entity_poly.type
_entity_poly.pdbx_seq_one_letter_code
_entity_poly.pdbx_strand_id
1 'polypeptide(L)'
;MFRSRSWFGGGLWKPKNPHSLEHLKYLYNVLSKNQTVNESNRSLLVETLRSIAEILIWGDQNDSSVFDFFLEKNMLSFFLKIMKQKCGSYVCVQLLQTLNILFENIRNETSLYYLLSNNHVNSIIEHKFDFSDEEVMAYYISFLKTLSLKLNKHTIHFFYNEHTNDFPLYTECIKFFNNSESMVRIAVRTLTLNVYRVDDKSMQKFIRDRTAAPYFSNLVWFIGNHVLELDGCIRENSEHEARCRLADLVAEHLDHLHYLNDILLLEIDELNQVLTDHLLHRLLIPLYVASLDKNFVVSDRKQPPKVSSILALFLLSQVFLIVYHSPLVRMLASIIIQENEAVFTLKRSSSGTSTNTLEACSDNQVSFAIDQTENTNTTLAQSTSSSSLTPPPSFNSQSHDTLSVNNVKVLSQRPFLCAIFDSLECTENDYAALFSICLLEAVKQNKGIHAELLNSLFHDTTTVLEDGQFLRVYNEPLVDKLITIISQTVKPDSKVRIVTLTLAVNLLQKIVVTENGEGESFLKDQHLALIEGAREENILLLQNYYKCDEMFLELFEDEYLDMTAAKPVSVEYLMMDSNLLLPPAGSPLSGIAFDKRLPCGEAERSRRSMRVYFILRKLSLKLRKESEKYLPLTNTQTCVHIDDNLDLTNSDLLACTVITRDSVKTRRFLVIDIFQFILVEPSQKRMGWGVVKFVGFLQDIEVMGDQHDSRCLHITVKSSPTQQRTRTPILAAKFMFDDHIRCMAAKQRLVKGRQKARERKLHMIGKLLDQIRSSPSPPQNIRRMQRRAMTRGDRPLYVPISKALPGLAMVVNDGSRNEKGRRKSREASPAVQNRVHEEEIPLGSIKGNSARKSISSPSQARDLNGPSSNSSPSTQPTQTSKLTLNISSDDAHKPTSSATNGKEVSSSNKDDVTTPLDETSFISDISEPGTSNSNNMFEEANQLAKSVDVTPQHSSHNNGPSNNSVFVPKVKKKGAIETV
;
A
#
# COMPACT_ATOMS: atom_id res chain seq x y z
N MET A 1 3.12 44.66 37.24
CA MET A 1 3.61 45.13 38.55
C MET A 1 2.42 45.38 39.47
N PHE A 2 1.99 44.39 40.26
CA PHE A 2 0.98 44.60 41.31
C PHE A 2 1.32 43.71 42.53
N ARG A 3 1.56 44.33 43.69
CA ARG A 3 1.68 43.65 44.98
C ARG A 3 0.28 43.46 45.55
N SER A 4 -0.29 42.25 45.51
CA SER A 4 -1.33 41.89 46.47
C SER A 4 -0.70 41.84 47.87
N ARG A 5 -1.39 42.39 48.87
CA ARG A 5 -0.88 42.44 50.25
C ARG A 5 -1.11 41.10 50.94
N SER A 6 -0.10 40.61 51.64
CA SER A 6 -0.28 39.50 52.59
C SER A 6 -1.17 39.98 53.74
N TRP A 7 -2.32 39.32 53.92
CA TRP A 7 -3.18 39.46 55.09
C TRP A 7 -3.84 38.12 55.43
N PHE A 8 -3.02 37.16 55.87
CA PHE A 8 -3.47 36.05 56.72
C PHE A 8 -2.29 35.57 57.58
N GLY A 9 -2.26 35.98 58.84
CA GLY A 9 -1.33 35.43 59.83
C GLY A 9 -1.87 34.10 60.36
N GLY A 10 -1.04 33.05 60.39
CA GLY A 10 -1.44 31.74 60.93
C GLY A 10 -0.78 30.53 60.28
N GLY A 11 0.50 30.31 60.62
CA GLY A 11 1.12 28.97 60.63
C GLY A 11 1.19 28.19 59.31
N LEU A 12 2.07 28.61 58.40
CA LEU A 12 3.17 27.81 57.80
C LEU A 12 3.89 28.66 56.75
N TRP A 13 5.22 28.67 56.76
CA TRP A 13 6.01 29.28 55.67
C TRP A 13 6.10 28.30 54.49
N LYS A 14 6.06 28.77 53.24
CA LYS A 14 6.31 27.88 52.07
C LYS A 14 7.76 27.35 52.16
N PRO A 15 7.99 26.03 52.24
CA PRO A 15 9.34 25.47 52.31
C PRO A 15 10.16 25.79 51.06
N LYS A 16 11.49 25.85 51.21
CA LYS A 16 12.41 26.20 50.12
C LYS A 16 12.67 25.04 49.14
N ASN A 17 12.69 23.80 49.64
CA ASN A 17 12.83 22.61 48.79
C ASN A 17 11.43 22.15 48.33
N PRO A 18 11.10 22.19 47.03
CA PRO A 18 9.81 21.71 46.54
C PRO A 18 9.65 20.21 46.79
N HIS A 19 10.71 19.42 46.63
CA HIS A 19 10.70 17.97 46.78
C HIS A 19 10.98 17.61 48.25
N SER A 20 9.97 17.84 49.11
CA SER A 20 10.06 17.52 50.53
C SER A 20 8.71 17.20 51.15
N LEU A 21 8.70 16.31 52.14
CA LEU A 21 7.53 16.00 52.97
C LEU A 21 6.98 17.24 53.69
N GLU A 22 7.83 18.21 54.04
CA GLU A 22 7.40 19.51 54.57
C GLU A 22 6.61 20.32 53.53
N HIS A 23 7.01 20.30 52.25
CA HIS A 23 6.25 20.99 51.22
C HIS A 23 4.91 20.31 50.96
N LEU A 24 4.86 18.97 50.95
CA LEU A 24 3.58 18.25 50.85
C LEU A 24 2.64 18.57 52.03
N LYS A 25 3.17 18.64 53.26
CA LYS A 25 2.43 19.11 54.45
C LYS A 25 1.93 20.55 54.31
N TYR A 26 2.68 21.44 53.68
CA TYR A 26 2.22 22.79 53.33
C TYR A 26 1.06 22.75 52.31
N LEU A 27 1.21 21.98 51.21
CA LEU A 27 0.20 21.90 50.13
C LEU A 27 -1.11 21.26 50.63
N TYR A 28 -1.03 20.23 51.48
CA TYR A 28 -2.19 19.67 52.19
C TYR A 28 -2.96 20.73 52.99
N ASN A 29 -2.25 21.61 53.70
CA ASN A 29 -2.88 22.71 54.45
C ASN A 29 -3.49 23.79 53.53
N VAL A 30 -2.95 24.00 52.33
CA VAL A 30 -3.56 24.88 51.31
C VAL A 30 -4.88 24.30 50.80
N LEU A 31 -4.91 23.01 50.43
CA LEU A 31 -6.14 22.32 50.01
C LEU A 31 -7.19 22.27 51.12
N SER A 32 -6.79 21.92 52.34
CA SER A 32 -7.69 21.79 53.50
C SER A 32 -8.37 23.11 53.87
N LYS A 33 -7.73 24.26 53.58
CA LYS A 33 -8.29 25.61 53.75
C LYS A 33 -9.13 26.09 52.57
N ASN A 34 -9.01 25.48 51.38
CA ASN A 34 -9.64 25.92 50.13
C ASN A 34 -10.50 24.82 49.49
N GLN A 35 -11.38 24.20 50.27
CA GLN A 35 -12.16 23.04 49.80
C GLN A 35 -13.23 23.39 48.74
N THR A 36 -13.66 24.64 48.67
CA THR A 36 -14.61 25.14 47.65
C THR A 36 -13.93 25.95 46.57
N VAL A 37 -14.26 25.66 45.30
CA VAL A 37 -13.69 26.33 44.14
C VAL A 37 -14.44 27.61 43.82
N ASN A 38 -13.70 28.72 43.71
CA ASN A 38 -14.17 30.04 43.30
C ASN A 38 -13.21 30.62 42.24
N GLU A 39 -13.64 31.63 41.49
CA GLU A 39 -12.80 32.26 40.45
C GLU A 39 -11.47 32.80 40.97
N SER A 40 -11.43 33.19 42.25
CA SER A 40 -10.26 33.75 42.93
C SER A 40 -9.26 32.71 43.46
N ASN A 41 -9.65 31.44 43.61
CA ASN A 41 -8.76 30.38 44.12
C ASN A 41 -8.53 29.21 43.14
N ARG A 42 -9.29 29.12 42.03
CA ARG A 42 -9.15 28.04 41.03
C ARG A 42 -7.72 27.82 40.52
N SER A 43 -6.98 28.89 40.23
CA SER A 43 -5.58 28.81 39.76
C SER A 43 -4.62 28.37 40.87
N LEU A 44 -4.84 28.82 42.11
CA LEU A 44 -4.08 28.36 43.28
C LEU A 44 -4.33 26.87 43.53
N LEU A 45 -5.56 26.39 43.39
CA LEU A 45 -5.92 24.98 43.57
C LEU A 45 -5.29 24.11 42.48
N VAL A 46 -5.40 24.49 41.20
CA VAL A 46 -4.74 23.80 40.08
C VAL A 46 -3.23 23.70 40.31
N GLU A 47 -2.55 24.82 40.61
CA GLU A 47 -1.10 24.82 40.83
C GLU A 47 -0.69 24.03 42.09
N THR A 48 -1.52 24.03 43.13
CA THR A 48 -1.31 23.20 44.33
C THR A 48 -1.39 21.71 44.01
N LEU A 49 -2.34 21.30 43.17
CA LEU A 49 -2.56 19.90 42.80
C LEU A 49 -1.51 19.41 41.79
N ARG A 50 -1.10 20.28 40.86
CA ARG A 50 0.06 20.07 39.98
C ARG A 50 1.35 19.88 40.79
N SER A 51 1.59 20.74 41.79
CA SER A 51 2.74 20.63 42.70
C SER A 51 2.70 19.33 43.52
N ILE A 52 1.51 18.87 43.94
CA ILE A 52 1.37 17.57 44.63
C ILE A 52 1.75 16.42 43.71
N ALA A 53 1.28 16.40 42.46
CA ALA A 53 1.65 15.34 41.50
C ALA A 53 3.15 15.33 41.19
N GLU A 54 3.78 16.50 41.00
CA GLU A 54 5.23 16.66 40.80
C GLU A 54 6.02 16.05 41.98
N ILE A 55 5.60 16.33 43.21
CA ILE A 55 6.20 15.80 44.44
C ILE A 55 5.97 14.29 44.59
N LEU A 56 4.81 13.76 44.18
CA LEU A 56 4.52 12.32 44.22
C LEU A 56 5.36 11.52 43.22
N ILE A 57 5.51 12.02 41.98
CA ILE A 57 6.33 11.38 40.95
C ILE A 57 7.80 11.32 41.39
N TRP A 58 8.28 12.36 42.08
CA TRP A 58 9.62 12.33 42.70
C TRP A 58 9.67 11.37 43.90
N GLY A 59 8.70 11.43 44.82
CA GLY A 59 8.64 10.59 46.02
C GLY A 59 8.60 9.09 45.70
N ASP A 60 7.83 8.68 44.68
CA ASP A 60 7.73 7.31 44.17
C ASP A 60 9.09 6.64 43.88
N GLN A 61 10.09 7.47 43.52
CA GLN A 61 11.42 7.04 43.10
C GLN A 61 12.53 7.40 44.10
N ASN A 62 12.26 8.25 45.11
CA ASN A 62 13.30 8.85 45.96
C ASN A 62 13.00 8.86 47.48
N ASP A 63 11.73 8.93 47.89
CA ASP A 63 11.33 9.08 49.31
C ASP A 63 9.90 8.57 49.52
N SER A 64 9.75 7.35 50.05
CA SER A 64 8.43 6.76 50.31
C SER A 64 7.61 7.56 51.33
N SER A 65 8.25 8.28 52.25
CA SER A 65 7.55 9.00 53.34
C SER A 65 6.64 10.12 52.83
N VAL A 66 6.95 10.65 51.64
CA VAL A 66 6.10 11.57 50.86
C VAL A 66 4.81 10.86 50.44
N PHE A 67 4.92 9.63 49.95
CA PHE A 67 3.79 8.83 49.49
C PHE A 67 2.95 8.30 50.65
N ASP A 68 3.60 7.79 51.71
CA ASP A 68 2.99 7.34 52.95
C ASP A 68 2.08 8.43 53.55
N PHE A 69 2.57 9.68 53.62
CA PHE A 69 1.77 10.81 54.10
C PHE A 69 0.61 11.20 53.18
N PHE A 70 0.78 11.11 51.85
CA PHE A 70 -0.30 11.36 50.89
C PHE A 70 -1.47 10.38 51.08
N LEU A 71 -1.15 9.10 51.31
CA LEU A 71 -2.12 8.04 51.60
C LEU A 71 -2.75 8.23 52.99
N GLU A 72 -1.95 8.46 54.03
CA GLU A 72 -2.40 8.68 55.41
C GLU A 72 -3.40 9.84 55.52
N LYS A 73 -3.24 10.88 54.69
CA LYS A 73 -4.16 12.04 54.63
C LYS A 73 -5.23 11.93 53.54
N ASN A 74 -5.36 10.77 52.87
CA ASN A 74 -6.35 10.48 51.82
C ASN A 74 -6.44 11.60 50.76
N MET A 75 -5.28 12.06 50.31
CA MET A 75 -5.16 13.31 49.54
C MET A 75 -5.75 13.20 48.12
N LEU A 76 -5.80 12.00 47.54
CA LEU A 76 -6.47 11.75 46.26
C LEU A 76 -7.97 12.14 46.31
N SER A 77 -8.61 12.05 47.48
CA SER A 77 -10.01 12.46 47.65
C SER A 77 -10.26 13.95 47.38
N PHE A 78 -9.24 14.82 47.47
CA PHE A 78 -9.39 16.24 47.14
C PHE A 78 -9.58 16.47 45.64
N PHE A 79 -8.89 15.71 44.77
CA PHE A 79 -9.09 15.78 43.32
C PHE A 79 -10.56 15.50 42.98
N LEU A 80 -11.08 14.36 43.45
CA LEU A 80 -12.48 13.96 43.28
C LEU A 80 -13.49 14.98 43.86
N LYS A 81 -13.23 15.55 45.05
CA LYS A 81 -14.07 16.58 45.67
C LYS A 81 -14.08 17.90 44.90
N ILE A 82 -12.98 18.25 44.23
CA ILE A 82 -12.85 19.49 43.44
C ILE A 82 -13.49 19.29 42.07
N MET A 83 -13.27 18.15 41.41
CA MET A 83 -13.92 17.79 40.13
C MET A 83 -15.45 17.68 40.25
N LYS A 84 -15.96 17.18 41.39
CA LYS A 84 -17.42 17.12 41.67
C LYS A 84 -18.08 18.48 41.92
N GLN A 85 -17.34 19.60 41.91
CA GLN A 85 -17.89 20.96 42.00
C GLN A 85 -18.04 21.59 40.62
N LYS A 86 -18.94 22.58 40.49
CA LYS A 86 -19.11 23.39 39.26
C LYS A 86 -17.95 24.37 39.08
N CYS A 87 -16.76 23.83 38.81
CA CYS A 87 -15.49 24.56 38.75
C CYS A 87 -15.11 25.07 37.35
N GLY A 88 -15.84 24.67 36.31
CA GLY A 88 -15.61 25.03 34.90
C GLY A 88 -14.56 24.14 34.22
N SER A 89 -14.62 24.02 32.89
CA SER A 89 -13.81 23.07 32.14
C SER A 89 -12.31 23.23 32.36
N TYR A 90 -11.79 24.47 32.43
CA TYR A 90 -10.39 24.76 32.80
C TYR A 90 -9.90 23.98 34.04
N VAL A 91 -10.71 23.87 35.10
CA VAL A 91 -10.31 23.14 36.31
C VAL A 91 -10.40 21.63 36.08
N CYS A 92 -11.45 21.13 35.41
CA CYS A 92 -11.57 19.71 35.06
C CYS A 92 -10.42 19.23 34.16
N VAL A 93 -10.11 19.97 33.09
CA VAL A 93 -8.98 19.75 32.16
C VAL A 93 -7.67 19.64 32.92
N GLN A 94 -7.34 20.64 33.74
CA GLN A 94 -6.07 20.67 34.46
C GLN A 94 -5.95 19.55 35.49
N LEU A 95 -7.05 19.09 36.08
CA LEU A 95 -7.05 17.94 37.01
C LEU A 95 -6.94 16.60 36.28
N LEU A 96 -7.63 16.42 35.16
CA LEU A 96 -7.46 15.24 34.29
C LEU A 96 -6.03 15.16 33.77
N GLN A 97 -5.46 16.26 33.29
CA GLN A 97 -4.06 16.35 32.86
C GLN A 97 -3.08 16.01 33.99
N THR A 98 -3.30 16.57 35.19
CA THR A 98 -2.46 16.30 36.38
C THR A 98 -2.53 14.82 36.79
N LEU A 99 -3.71 14.21 36.78
CA LEU A 99 -3.91 12.80 37.08
C LEU A 99 -3.31 11.90 36.01
N ASN A 100 -3.43 12.26 34.72
CA ASN A 100 -2.81 11.53 33.62
C ASN A 100 -1.28 11.46 33.80
N ILE A 101 -0.64 12.61 33.99
CA ILE A 101 0.82 12.70 34.19
C ILE A 101 1.25 11.89 35.44
N LEU A 102 0.46 11.93 36.52
CA LEU A 102 0.72 11.16 37.74
C LEU A 102 0.70 9.64 37.50
N PHE A 103 -0.38 9.11 36.91
CA PHE A 103 -0.50 7.67 36.68
C PHE A 103 0.45 7.16 35.59
N GLU A 104 0.76 7.97 34.58
CA GLU A 104 1.76 7.67 33.55
C GLU A 104 3.14 7.45 34.18
N ASN A 105 3.59 8.37 35.05
CA ASN A 105 4.96 8.43 35.55
C ASN A 105 5.24 7.62 36.84
N ILE A 106 4.22 7.15 37.56
CA ILE A 106 4.41 6.21 38.68
C ILE A 106 4.93 4.86 38.17
N ARG A 107 5.96 4.34 38.84
CA ARG A 107 6.70 3.12 38.49
C ARG A 107 6.68 2.07 39.59
N ASN A 108 6.54 2.45 40.86
CA ASN A 108 6.49 1.49 41.95
C ASN A 108 5.10 0.82 42.02
N GLU A 109 5.07 -0.52 41.96
CA GLU A 109 3.82 -1.30 42.02
C GLU A 109 3.07 -1.09 43.34
N THR A 110 3.79 -0.92 44.46
CA THR A 110 3.20 -0.67 45.79
C THR A 110 2.45 0.66 45.81
N SER A 111 3.08 1.72 45.30
CA SER A 111 2.48 3.05 45.14
C SER A 111 1.24 3.01 44.25
N LEU A 112 1.33 2.31 43.11
CA LEU A 112 0.23 2.14 42.17
C LEU A 112 -0.95 1.41 42.83
N TYR A 113 -0.72 0.28 43.50
CA TYR A 113 -1.77 -0.48 44.19
C TYR A 113 -2.48 0.36 45.24
N TYR A 114 -1.77 1.16 46.05
CA TYR A 114 -2.40 2.00 47.06
C TYR A 114 -3.28 3.14 46.48
N LEU A 115 -2.92 3.70 45.32
CA LEU A 115 -3.75 4.70 44.63
C LEU A 115 -5.04 4.10 44.08
N LEU A 116 -4.95 2.91 43.49
CA LEU A 116 -6.09 2.19 42.93
C LEU A 116 -7.03 1.64 44.03
N SER A 117 -6.47 1.11 45.12
CA SER A 117 -7.20 0.44 46.22
C SER A 117 -8.32 1.27 46.87
N ASN A 118 -8.22 2.60 46.82
CA ASN A 118 -9.17 3.49 47.50
C ASN A 118 -10.44 3.80 46.67
N ASN A 119 -10.63 3.17 45.51
CA ASN A 119 -11.77 3.32 44.58
C ASN A 119 -12.05 4.75 44.05
N HIS A 120 -11.26 5.77 44.47
CA HIS A 120 -11.37 7.14 43.96
C HIS A 120 -11.19 7.22 42.45
N VAL A 121 -10.36 6.34 41.87
CA VAL A 121 -10.09 6.31 40.42
C VAL A 121 -11.36 5.93 39.64
N ASN A 122 -12.06 4.86 40.03
CA ASN A 122 -13.35 4.50 39.42
C ASN A 122 -14.39 5.61 39.62
N SER A 123 -14.43 6.22 40.82
CA SER A 123 -15.26 7.41 41.09
C SER A 123 -14.91 8.67 40.26
N ILE A 124 -13.74 8.72 39.63
CA ILE A 124 -13.33 9.75 38.65
C ILE A 124 -13.70 9.32 37.22
N ILE A 125 -13.58 8.02 36.90
CA ILE A 125 -14.00 7.45 35.60
C ILE A 125 -15.52 7.61 35.41
N GLU A 126 -16.33 7.26 36.42
CA GLU A 126 -17.80 7.40 36.47
C GLU A 126 -18.28 8.87 36.52
N HIS A 127 -17.38 9.85 36.62
CA HIS A 127 -17.78 11.24 36.76
C HIS A 127 -18.41 11.77 35.47
N LYS A 128 -19.56 12.45 35.61
CA LYS A 128 -20.32 13.01 34.50
C LYS A 128 -19.74 14.36 34.07
N PHE A 129 -18.65 14.29 33.31
CA PHE A 129 -18.08 15.45 32.61
C PHE A 129 -19.04 16.00 31.55
N ASP A 130 -18.85 17.26 31.19
CA ASP A 130 -19.54 17.88 30.05
C ASP A 130 -18.69 17.68 28.78
N PHE A 131 -19.00 16.62 28.03
CA PHE A 131 -18.32 16.29 26.77
C PHE A 131 -18.79 17.15 25.58
N SER A 132 -19.58 18.21 25.84
CA SER A 132 -19.77 19.31 24.87
C SER A 132 -18.51 20.16 24.70
N ASP A 133 -17.57 20.04 25.65
CA ASP A 133 -16.22 20.62 25.59
C ASP A 133 -15.24 19.52 25.11
N GLU A 134 -14.77 19.66 23.86
CA GLU A 134 -13.87 18.69 23.21
C GLU A 134 -12.52 18.58 23.94
N GLU A 135 -12.04 19.66 24.60
CA GLU A 135 -10.81 19.61 25.40
C GLU A 135 -11.00 18.71 26.63
N VAL A 136 -12.13 18.84 27.34
CA VAL A 136 -12.47 17.95 28.47
C VAL A 136 -12.55 16.49 28.02
N MET A 137 -13.15 16.21 26.86
CA MET A 137 -13.22 14.87 26.29
C MET A 137 -11.84 14.31 25.96
N ALA A 138 -10.97 15.07 25.30
CA ALA A 138 -9.63 14.64 24.93
C ALA A 138 -8.77 14.26 26.15
N TYR A 139 -8.76 15.10 27.19
CA TYR A 139 -8.02 14.79 28.43
C TYR A 139 -8.64 13.63 29.23
N TYR A 140 -9.96 13.45 29.20
CA TYR A 140 -10.62 12.30 29.83
C TYR A 140 -10.24 10.99 29.13
N ILE A 141 -10.31 10.94 27.79
CA ILE A 141 -9.95 9.76 27.01
C ILE A 141 -8.44 9.46 27.12
N SER A 142 -7.59 10.48 27.19
CA SER A 142 -6.16 10.31 27.49
C SER A 142 -5.95 9.67 28.86
N PHE A 143 -6.65 10.14 29.90
CA PHE A 143 -6.60 9.57 31.25
C PHE A 143 -7.06 8.10 31.28
N LEU A 144 -8.17 7.75 30.62
CA LEU A 144 -8.60 6.34 30.51
C LEU A 144 -7.54 5.47 29.81
N LYS A 145 -6.98 5.95 28.69
CA LYS A 145 -5.91 5.26 27.95
C LYS A 145 -4.69 5.00 28.85
N THR A 146 -4.26 5.98 29.63
CA THR A 146 -3.13 5.87 30.56
C THR A 146 -3.39 4.84 31.67
N LEU A 147 -4.62 4.79 32.21
CA LEU A 147 -5.00 3.74 33.17
C LEU A 147 -4.99 2.35 32.51
N SER A 148 -5.44 2.23 31.26
CA SER A 148 -5.42 0.94 30.52
C SER A 148 -4.02 0.38 30.31
N LEU A 149 -3.00 1.24 30.19
CA LEU A 149 -1.59 0.86 30.09
C LEU A 149 -0.99 0.37 31.42
N LYS A 150 -1.74 0.46 32.53
CA LYS A 150 -1.37 -0.06 33.85
C LYS A 150 -2.18 -1.32 34.22
N LEU A 151 -2.99 -1.85 33.28
CA LEU A 151 -3.72 -3.10 33.45
C LEU A 151 -2.81 -4.32 33.30
N ASN A 152 -2.90 -5.23 34.27
CA ASN A 152 -2.29 -6.55 34.27
C ASN A 152 -3.15 -7.49 35.14
N LYS A 153 -2.73 -8.75 35.25
CA LYS A 153 -3.47 -9.80 35.99
C LYS A 153 -3.67 -9.52 37.48
N HIS A 154 -2.92 -8.58 38.07
CA HIS A 154 -3.08 -8.17 39.46
C HIS A 154 -3.87 -6.86 39.59
N THR A 155 -3.65 -5.87 38.73
CA THR A 155 -4.33 -4.57 38.80
C THR A 155 -5.76 -4.60 38.28
N ILE A 156 -6.15 -5.59 37.47
CA ILE A 156 -7.50 -5.71 36.90
C ILE A 156 -8.59 -5.72 37.98
N HIS A 157 -8.34 -6.35 39.14
CA HIS A 157 -9.29 -6.43 40.25
C HIS A 157 -9.55 -5.08 40.97
N PHE A 158 -8.78 -4.03 40.68
CA PHE A 158 -9.12 -2.67 41.12
C PHE A 158 -10.12 -1.95 40.20
N PHE A 159 -10.28 -2.42 38.97
CA PHE A 159 -11.17 -1.83 37.97
C PHE A 159 -12.39 -2.70 37.64
N TYR A 160 -12.28 -4.03 37.78
CA TYR A 160 -13.36 -4.99 37.59
C TYR A 160 -13.78 -5.62 38.92
N ASN A 161 -15.08 -5.53 39.22
CA ASN A 161 -15.70 -6.17 40.37
C ASN A 161 -16.61 -7.32 39.92
N GLU A 162 -16.17 -8.56 40.16
CA GLU A 162 -16.87 -9.79 39.79
C GLU A 162 -18.24 -9.93 40.49
N HIS A 163 -18.38 -9.45 41.73
CA HIS A 163 -19.63 -9.58 42.48
C HIS A 163 -20.73 -8.66 41.95
N THR A 164 -20.38 -7.46 41.49
CA THR A 164 -21.35 -6.50 40.90
C THR A 164 -21.43 -6.57 39.38
N ASN A 165 -20.52 -7.32 38.73
CA ASN A 165 -20.35 -7.31 37.27
C ASN A 165 -20.14 -5.88 36.74
N ASP A 166 -19.25 -5.13 37.38
CA ASP A 166 -18.97 -3.73 37.08
C ASP A 166 -17.52 -3.52 36.64
N PHE A 167 -17.30 -2.70 35.61
CA PHE A 167 -15.99 -2.42 35.03
C PHE A 167 -15.90 -1.00 34.42
N PRO A 168 -15.93 0.07 35.24
CA PRO A 168 -16.09 1.45 34.75
C PRO A 168 -15.07 1.87 33.68
N LEU A 169 -13.80 1.47 33.83
CA LEU A 169 -12.72 1.81 32.88
C LEU A 169 -13.04 1.33 31.44
N TYR A 170 -13.66 0.16 31.29
CA TYR A 170 -14.03 -0.39 29.99
C TYR A 170 -15.43 0.09 29.55
N THR A 171 -16.42 0.05 30.45
CA THR A 171 -17.82 0.37 30.11
C THR A 171 -18.05 1.85 29.79
N GLU A 172 -17.30 2.77 30.39
CA GLU A 172 -17.32 4.19 29.98
C GLU A 172 -16.56 4.39 28.66
N CYS A 173 -15.40 3.75 28.48
CA CYS A 173 -14.58 3.95 27.28
C CYS A 173 -15.27 3.48 25.98
N ILE A 174 -15.96 2.32 25.99
CA ILE A 174 -16.59 1.78 24.77
C ILE A 174 -17.72 2.67 24.24
N LYS A 175 -18.23 3.64 25.01
CA LYS A 175 -19.22 4.63 24.55
C LYS A 175 -18.67 5.55 23.46
N PHE A 176 -17.35 5.79 23.45
CA PHE A 176 -16.66 6.71 22.55
C PHE A 176 -16.13 6.03 21.26
N PHE A 177 -16.48 4.76 21.01
CA PHE A 177 -15.99 4.00 19.85
C PHE A 177 -16.34 4.63 18.48
N ASN A 178 -17.46 5.34 18.43
CA ASN A 178 -17.96 6.11 17.29
C ASN A 178 -17.99 7.60 17.66
N ASN A 179 -16.83 8.15 18.03
CA ASN A 179 -16.61 9.57 18.15
C ASN A 179 -16.15 10.16 16.81
N SER A 180 -16.40 11.44 16.54
CA SER A 180 -15.97 12.16 15.34
C SER A 180 -14.44 12.31 15.22
N GLU A 181 -13.72 12.42 16.33
CA GLU A 181 -12.26 12.50 16.32
C GLU A 181 -11.59 11.14 16.14
N SER A 182 -10.73 11.01 15.11
CA SER A 182 -9.95 9.77 14.90
C SER A 182 -9.03 9.46 16.08
N MET A 183 -8.43 10.48 16.71
CA MET A 183 -7.58 10.30 17.90
C MET A 183 -8.34 9.67 19.08
N VAL A 184 -9.61 10.05 19.29
CA VAL A 184 -10.47 9.41 20.30
C VAL A 184 -10.78 7.97 19.88
N ARG A 185 -11.14 7.71 18.62
CA ARG A 185 -11.36 6.33 18.12
C ARG A 185 -10.12 5.46 18.32
N ILE A 186 -8.92 5.95 18.01
CA ILE A 186 -7.63 5.25 18.20
C ILE A 186 -7.34 4.99 19.69
N ALA A 187 -7.59 5.96 20.57
CA ALA A 187 -7.40 5.79 22.02
C ALA A 187 -8.35 4.74 22.60
N VAL A 188 -9.63 4.73 22.19
CA VAL A 188 -10.61 3.71 22.57
C VAL A 188 -10.19 2.33 22.08
N ARG A 189 -9.76 2.20 20.81
CA ARG A 189 -9.22 0.95 20.24
C ARG A 189 -7.99 0.44 21.00
N THR A 190 -7.12 1.35 21.46
CA THR A 190 -5.95 0.99 22.29
C THR A 190 -6.40 0.43 23.64
N LEU A 191 -7.39 1.08 24.29
CA LEU A 191 -7.89 0.66 25.60
C LEU A 191 -8.59 -0.70 25.53
N THR A 192 -9.44 -0.94 24.53
CA THR A 192 -10.13 -2.23 24.39
C THR A 192 -9.15 -3.38 24.16
N LEU A 193 -8.13 -3.21 23.31
CA LEU A 193 -7.07 -4.21 23.12
C LEU A 193 -6.28 -4.45 24.42
N ASN A 194 -5.92 -3.40 25.16
CA ASN A 194 -5.24 -3.53 26.46
C ASN A 194 -6.09 -4.30 27.48
N VAL A 195 -7.41 -4.05 27.52
CA VAL A 195 -8.35 -4.76 28.39
C VAL A 195 -8.48 -6.24 27.99
N TYR A 196 -8.73 -6.52 26.70
CA TYR A 196 -8.90 -7.89 26.20
C TYR A 196 -7.64 -8.75 26.41
N ARG A 197 -6.45 -8.15 26.32
CA ARG A 197 -5.16 -8.83 26.53
C ARG A 197 -4.91 -9.31 27.97
N VAL A 198 -5.72 -8.91 28.95
CA VAL A 198 -5.57 -9.38 30.34
C VAL A 198 -6.16 -10.78 30.49
N ASP A 199 -5.32 -11.73 30.92
CA ASP A 199 -5.70 -13.09 31.32
C ASP A 199 -6.40 -13.11 32.70
N ASP A 200 -7.64 -12.62 32.73
CA ASP A 200 -8.61 -12.86 33.81
C ASP A 200 -9.93 -13.41 33.26
N LYS A 201 -10.31 -14.60 33.71
CA LYS A 201 -11.44 -15.35 33.15
C LYS A 201 -12.80 -14.76 33.53
N SER A 202 -12.91 -14.16 34.71
CA SER A 202 -14.18 -13.60 35.17
C SER A 202 -14.49 -12.28 34.48
N MET A 203 -13.46 -11.46 34.22
CA MET A 203 -13.54 -10.24 33.40
C MET A 203 -13.83 -10.57 31.93
N GLN A 204 -13.11 -11.53 31.33
CA GLN A 204 -13.36 -11.96 29.95
C GLN A 204 -14.79 -12.49 29.76
N LYS A 205 -15.28 -13.30 30.72
CA LYS A 205 -16.68 -13.76 30.76
C LYS A 205 -17.67 -12.61 30.85
N PHE A 206 -17.44 -11.63 31.72
CA PHE A 206 -18.29 -10.42 31.80
C PHE A 206 -18.33 -9.67 30.45
N ILE A 207 -17.17 -9.45 29.83
CA ILE A 207 -17.07 -8.78 28.53
C ILE A 207 -17.91 -9.53 27.49
N ARG A 208 -17.72 -10.85 27.37
CA ARG A 208 -18.46 -11.73 26.46
C ARG A 208 -19.97 -11.68 26.70
N ASP A 209 -20.40 -11.95 27.94
CA ASP A 209 -21.81 -12.14 28.31
C ASP A 209 -22.62 -10.83 28.37
N ARG A 210 -21.97 -9.67 28.57
CA ARG A 210 -22.65 -8.37 28.74
C ARG A 210 -22.37 -7.33 27.66
N THR A 211 -21.22 -7.35 27.00
CA THR A 211 -20.76 -6.20 26.20
C THR A 211 -20.34 -6.52 24.77
N ALA A 212 -19.75 -7.70 24.51
CA ALA A 212 -19.13 -8.02 23.23
C ALA A 212 -20.15 -8.02 22.08
N ALA A 213 -21.29 -8.68 22.27
CA ALA A 213 -22.36 -8.73 21.27
C ALA A 213 -22.90 -7.32 20.90
N PRO A 214 -23.39 -6.47 21.82
CA PRO A 214 -23.84 -5.13 21.45
C PRO A 214 -22.71 -4.23 20.93
N TYR A 215 -21.50 -4.33 21.48
CA TYR A 215 -20.34 -3.55 21.02
C TYR A 215 -19.95 -3.90 19.58
N PHE A 216 -19.70 -5.18 19.29
CA PHE A 216 -19.34 -5.64 17.94
C PHE A 216 -20.52 -5.46 16.96
N SER A 217 -21.77 -5.63 17.40
CA SER A 217 -22.96 -5.32 16.60
C SER A 217 -22.91 -3.87 16.07
N ASN A 218 -22.60 -2.92 16.95
CA ASN A 218 -22.58 -1.50 16.62
C ASN A 218 -21.32 -1.10 15.83
N LEU A 219 -20.16 -1.70 16.14
CA LEU A 219 -18.90 -1.52 15.40
C LEU A 219 -19.04 -2.00 13.94
N VAL A 220 -19.59 -3.20 13.74
CA VAL A 220 -19.78 -3.79 12.41
C VAL A 220 -20.84 -3.03 11.62
N TRP A 221 -21.90 -2.53 12.28
CA TRP A 221 -22.89 -1.63 11.65
C TRP A 221 -22.27 -0.28 11.23
N PHE A 222 -21.42 0.31 12.06
CA PHE A 222 -20.71 1.56 11.74
C PHE A 222 -19.81 1.38 10.51
N ILE A 223 -19.02 0.31 10.46
CA ILE A 223 -18.16 -0.03 9.31
C ILE A 223 -19.01 -0.24 8.04
N GLY A 224 -20.20 -0.84 8.17
CA GLY A 224 -21.16 -0.96 7.07
C GLY A 224 -21.62 0.40 6.52
N ASN A 225 -21.93 1.36 7.39
CA ASN A 225 -22.29 2.72 6.97
C ASN A 225 -21.11 3.46 6.33
N HIS A 226 -19.91 3.33 6.89
CA HIS A 226 -18.67 3.91 6.34
C HIS A 226 -18.41 3.44 4.91
N VAL A 227 -18.64 2.14 4.64
CA VAL A 227 -18.55 1.56 3.29
C VAL A 227 -19.63 2.09 2.34
N LEU A 228 -20.83 2.44 2.84
CA LEU A 228 -21.87 3.07 2.03
C LEU A 228 -21.57 4.55 1.73
N GLU A 229 -20.92 5.27 2.64
CA GLU A 229 -20.39 6.62 2.37
C GLU A 229 -19.25 6.56 1.33
N LEU A 230 -18.33 5.61 1.47
CA LEU A 230 -17.25 5.36 0.51
C LEU A 230 -17.78 5.10 -0.91
N ASP A 231 -18.77 4.22 -1.05
CA ASP A 231 -19.46 3.93 -2.33
C ASP A 231 -20.28 5.13 -2.84
N GLY A 232 -20.76 6.00 -1.94
CA GLY A 232 -21.34 7.31 -2.27
C GLY A 232 -20.30 8.25 -2.87
N CYS A 233 -19.16 8.44 -2.22
CA CYS A 233 -18.06 9.30 -2.66
C CYS A 233 -17.51 8.89 -4.03
N ILE A 234 -17.46 7.59 -4.34
CA ILE A 234 -17.08 7.05 -5.67
C ILE A 234 -18.08 7.45 -6.77
N ARG A 235 -19.36 7.67 -6.45
CA ARG A 235 -20.39 8.16 -7.39
C ARG A 235 -20.39 9.68 -7.54
N GLU A 236 -19.97 10.42 -6.51
CA GLU A 236 -19.96 11.90 -6.45
C GLU A 236 -18.77 12.50 -7.21
N ASN A 237 -18.84 12.39 -8.55
CA ASN A 237 -17.76 12.58 -9.49
C ASN A 237 -17.22 14.05 -9.57
N SER A 238 -16.43 14.46 -8.58
CA SER A 238 -15.83 15.79 -8.43
C SER A 238 -14.31 15.69 -8.22
N GLU A 239 -13.53 16.12 -9.23
CA GLU A 239 -12.22 15.50 -9.49
C GLU A 239 -11.08 15.72 -8.47
N HIS A 240 -11.16 16.67 -7.53
CA HIS A 240 -10.04 16.96 -6.62
C HIS A 240 -10.40 16.87 -5.13
N GLU A 241 -11.48 17.50 -4.69
CA GLU A 241 -11.89 17.46 -3.28
C GLU A 241 -12.34 16.05 -2.87
N ALA A 242 -13.13 15.37 -3.71
CA ALA A 242 -13.50 13.98 -3.48
C ALA A 242 -12.30 13.01 -3.55
N ARG A 243 -11.19 13.33 -4.25
CA ARG A 243 -9.98 12.48 -4.21
C ARG A 243 -9.31 12.48 -2.85
N CYS A 244 -9.30 13.63 -2.16
CA CYS A 244 -8.78 13.73 -0.80
C CYS A 244 -9.68 12.96 0.16
N ARG A 245 -10.98 13.28 0.18
CA ARG A 245 -11.99 12.60 1.00
C ARG A 245 -12.02 11.08 0.76
N LEU A 246 -11.86 10.62 -0.49
CA LEU A 246 -11.79 9.19 -0.82
C LEU A 246 -10.51 8.52 -0.30
N ALA A 247 -9.38 9.22 -0.25
CA ALA A 247 -8.17 8.72 0.41
C ALA A 247 -8.38 8.60 1.94
N ASP A 248 -8.98 9.61 2.57
CA ASP A 248 -9.28 9.61 4.00
C ASP A 248 -10.26 8.48 4.39
N LEU A 249 -11.33 8.30 3.60
CA LEU A 249 -12.32 7.22 3.80
C LEU A 249 -11.70 5.82 3.60
N VAL A 250 -10.79 5.64 2.65
CA VAL A 250 -10.05 4.37 2.46
C VAL A 250 -9.08 4.12 3.62
N ALA A 251 -8.37 5.14 4.08
CA ALA A 251 -7.45 5.03 5.22
C ALA A 251 -8.20 4.64 6.50
N GLU A 252 -9.31 5.29 6.82
CA GLU A 252 -10.12 4.90 7.98
C GLU A 252 -10.69 3.48 7.83
N HIS A 253 -11.09 3.05 6.62
CA HIS A 253 -11.54 1.68 6.42
C HIS A 253 -10.42 0.65 6.69
N LEU A 254 -9.18 0.95 6.29
CA LEU A 254 -8.01 0.13 6.63
C LEU A 254 -7.78 0.08 8.15
N ASP A 255 -7.84 1.22 8.85
CA ASP A 255 -7.70 1.28 10.31
C ASP A 255 -8.78 0.45 11.03
N HIS A 256 -9.99 0.35 10.45
CA HIS A 256 -11.04 -0.55 10.94
C HIS A 256 -10.70 -2.03 10.73
N LEU A 257 -10.22 -2.42 9.55
CA LEU A 257 -9.83 -3.80 9.26
C LEU A 257 -8.62 -4.24 10.10
N HIS A 258 -7.65 -3.36 10.32
CA HIS A 258 -6.52 -3.62 11.22
C HIS A 258 -7.00 -3.82 12.65
N TYR A 259 -7.80 -2.91 13.22
CA TYR A 259 -8.35 -3.07 14.58
C TYR A 259 -9.17 -4.37 14.76
N LEU A 260 -9.96 -4.75 13.75
CA LEU A 260 -10.70 -6.02 13.77
C LEU A 260 -9.76 -7.23 13.75
N ASN A 261 -8.70 -7.20 12.92
CA ASN A 261 -7.69 -8.25 12.90
C ASN A 261 -6.89 -8.30 14.22
N ASP A 262 -6.56 -7.16 14.83
CA ASP A 262 -5.82 -7.09 16.10
C ASP A 262 -6.61 -7.74 17.24
N ILE A 263 -7.94 -7.55 17.31
CA ILE A 263 -8.79 -8.29 18.26
C ILE A 263 -8.71 -9.80 17.98
N LEU A 264 -8.83 -10.21 16.72
CA LEU A 264 -8.84 -11.62 16.34
C LEU A 264 -7.48 -12.32 16.59
N LEU A 265 -6.37 -11.58 16.54
CA LEU A 265 -5.01 -12.02 16.85
C LEU A 265 -4.70 -12.05 18.37
N LEU A 266 -5.64 -11.66 19.24
CA LEU A 266 -5.54 -11.98 20.68
C LEU A 266 -5.90 -13.45 20.98
N GLU A 267 -6.38 -14.21 19.98
CA GLU A 267 -6.70 -15.64 20.06
C GLU A 267 -7.70 -16.04 21.17
N ILE A 268 -8.56 -15.09 21.59
CA ILE A 268 -9.63 -15.32 22.57
C ILE A 268 -10.83 -15.97 21.87
N ASP A 269 -10.86 -17.30 21.81
CA ASP A 269 -11.85 -18.11 21.06
C ASP A 269 -13.31 -17.61 21.14
N GLU A 270 -13.82 -17.38 22.35
CA GLU A 270 -15.21 -16.97 22.56
C GLU A 270 -15.51 -15.55 22.04
N LEU A 271 -14.54 -14.63 22.17
CA LEU A 271 -14.64 -13.27 21.64
C LEU A 271 -14.55 -13.28 20.11
N ASN A 272 -13.63 -14.10 19.59
CA ASN A 272 -13.42 -14.33 18.16
C ASN A 272 -14.65 -14.97 17.50
N GLN A 273 -15.36 -15.86 18.20
CA GLN A 273 -16.61 -16.45 17.72
C GLN A 273 -17.71 -15.39 17.56
N VAL A 274 -17.94 -14.54 18.57
CA VAL A 274 -18.96 -13.47 18.51
C VAL A 274 -18.61 -12.43 17.43
N LEU A 275 -17.33 -12.05 17.32
CA LEU A 275 -16.87 -11.12 16.30
C LEU A 275 -16.99 -11.71 14.88
N THR A 276 -16.60 -12.98 14.70
CA THR A 276 -16.70 -13.70 13.41
C THR A 276 -18.15 -13.84 12.95
N ASP A 277 -19.08 -14.17 13.86
CA ASP A 277 -20.53 -14.21 13.55
C ASP A 277 -21.01 -12.85 13.03
N HIS A 278 -20.73 -11.77 13.76
CA HIS A 278 -21.23 -10.45 13.40
C HIS A 278 -20.59 -9.94 12.11
N LEU A 279 -19.28 -10.13 11.92
CA LEU A 279 -18.59 -9.77 10.67
C LEU A 279 -19.18 -10.50 9.47
N LEU A 280 -19.37 -11.82 9.55
CA LEU A 280 -19.95 -12.60 8.45
C LEU A 280 -21.42 -12.25 8.21
N HIS A 281 -22.28 -12.41 9.22
CA HIS A 281 -23.73 -12.34 9.04
C HIS A 281 -24.30 -10.91 8.95
N ARG A 282 -23.51 -9.85 9.21
CA ARG A 282 -23.98 -8.46 9.16
C ARG A 282 -23.21 -7.55 8.18
N LEU A 283 -21.97 -7.88 7.80
CA LEU A 283 -21.14 -7.05 6.92
C LEU A 283 -20.63 -7.82 5.70
N LEU A 284 -19.72 -8.78 5.89
CA LEU A 284 -18.98 -9.42 4.80
C LEU A 284 -19.92 -10.14 3.83
N ILE A 285 -20.90 -10.90 4.34
CA ILE A 285 -21.88 -11.58 3.49
C ILE A 285 -22.90 -10.59 2.91
N PRO A 286 -23.66 -9.81 3.72
CA PRO A 286 -24.83 -9.09 3.21
C PRO A 286 -24.50 -7.80 2.47
N LEU A 287 -23.29 -7.24 2.67
CA LEU A 287 -22.83 -6.02 2.00
C LEU A 287 -21.75 -6.30 0.95
N TYR A 288 -20.71 -7.10 1.25
CA TYR A 288 -19.62 -7.30 0.28
C TYR A 288 -19.93 -8.42 -0.71
N VAL A 289 -20.06 -9.68 -0.24
CA VAL A 289 -20.29 -10.85 -1.12
C VAL A 289 -21.61 -10.71 -1.90
N ALA A 290 -22.69 -10.27 -1.24
CA ALA A 290 -23.98 -10.00 -1.87
C ALA A 290 -23.97 -8.87 -2.91
N SER A 291 -22.91 -8.05 -2.97
CA SER A 291 -22.72 -7.00 -4.00
C SER A 291 -21.84 -7.45 -5.17
N LEU A 292 -21.23 -8.64 -5.11
CA LEU A 292 -20.54 -9.23 -6.27
C LEU A 292 -21.54 -9.60 -7.36
N ASP A 293 -22.60 -10.33 -7.01
CA ASP A 293 -23.68 -10.67 -7.93
C ASP A 293 -24.84 -9.66 -7.84
N LYS A 294 -25.30 -9.26 -9.03
CA LYS A 294 -26.43 -8.36 -9.26
C LYS A 294 -27.75 -9.07 -9.01
N ASN A 295 -27.83 -10.37 -9.27
CA ASN A 295 -29.08 -11.15 -9.20
C ASN A 295 -29.38 -11.68 -7.79
N PHE A 296 -28.37 -11.88 -6.95
CA PHE A 296 -28.52 -12.37 -5.57
C PHE A 296 -29.50 -11.50 -4.76
N VAL A 297 -30.69 -12.04 -4.50
CA VAL A 297 -31.74 -11.44 -3.65
C VAL A 297 -31.76 -12.15 -2.31
N VAL A 298 -31.44 -11.42 -1.24
CA VAL A 298 -31.71 -11.87 0.13
C VAL A 298 -33.22 -11.79 0.36
N SER A 299 -33.88 -12.95 0.36
CA SER A 299 -35.35 -13.03 0.47
C SER A 299 -35.91 -12.37 1.74
N ASP A 300 -37.07 -11.75 1.57
CA ASP A 300 -38.06 -11.39 2.59
C ASP A 300 -37.74 -10.24 3.57
N ARG A 301 -36.90 -9.26 3.16
CA ARG A 301 -36.92 -7.89 3.73
C ARG A 301 -36.71 -6.84 2.63
N LYS A 302 -36.87 -5.55 2.97
CA LYS A 302 -36.37 -4.42 2.15
C LYS A 302 -34.95 -4.77 1.70
N GLN A 303 -34.65 -4.66 0.40
CA GLN A 303 -33.36 -5.09 -0.14
C GLN A 303 -32.21 -4.54 0.71
N PRO A 304 -31.24 -5.36 1.14
CA PRO A 304 -30.09 -4.86 1.87
C PRO A 304 -29.36 -3.84 0.99
N PRO A 305 -28.79 -2.77 1.57
CA PRO A 305 -28.04 -1.80 0.79
C PRO A 305 -26.86 -2.53 0.14
N LYS A 306 -26.74 -2.43 -1.19
CA LYS A 306 -25.62 -2.98 -1.96
C LYS A 306 -24.64 -1.87 -2.33
N VAL A 307 -23.37 -2.21 -2.40
CA VAL A 307 -22.32 -1.35 -2.97
C VAL A 307 -22.09 -1.67 -4.44
N SER A 308 -21.28 -0.87 -5.13
CA SER A 308 -20.75 -1.26 -6.43
C SER A 308 -19.92 -2.55 -6.34
N SER A 309 -20.12 -3.46 -7.30
CA SER A 309 -19.36 -4.74 -7.40
C SER A 309 -17.84 -4.51 -7.47
N ILE A 310 -17.42 -3.38 -8.05
CA ILE A 310 -16.02 -2.92 -8.10
C ILE A 310 -15.48 -2.65 -6.68
N LEU A 311 -16.23 -1.91 -5.85
CA LEU A 311 -15.84 -1.69 -4.46
C LEU A 311 -15.90 -2.98 -3.65
N ALA A 312 -16.89 -3.86 -3.89
CA ALA A 312 -16.97 -5.16 -3.22
C ALA A 312 -15.72 -6.03 -3.48
N LEU A 313 -15.21 -6.08 -4.71
CA LEU A 313 -13.95 -6.77 -5.06
C LEU A 313 -12.74 -6.15 -4.34
N PHE A 314 -12.67 -4.82 -4.24
CA PHE A 314 -11.61 -4.10 -3.53
C PHE A 314 -11.64 -4.38 -2.02
N LEU A 315 -12.80 -4.24 -1.36
CA LEU A 315 -12.97 -4.49 0.07
C LEU A 315 -12.71 -5.95 0.44
N LEU A 316 -13.16 -6.90 -0.38
CA LEU A 316 -12.82 -8.32 -0.18
C LEU A 316 -11.33 -8.58 -0.37
N SER A 317 -10.66 -7.91 -1.32
CA SER A 317 -9.21 -7.99 -1.47
C SER A 317 -8.49 -7.51 -0.21
N GLN A 318 -8.90 -6.37 0.37
CA GLN A 318 -8.36 -5.87 1.63
C GLN A 318 -8.58 -6.85 2.79
N VAL A 319 -9.79 -7.42 2.94
CA VAL A 319 -10.08 -8.44 3.97
C VAL A 319 -9.17 -9.66 3.83
N PHE A 320 -8.96 -10.17 2.61
CA PHE A 320 -8.06 -11.32 2.38
C PHE A 320 -6.56 -10.99 2.49
N LEU A 321 -6.15 -9.72 2.47
CA LEU A 321 -4.77 -9.30 2.71
C LEU A 321 -4.47 -9.03 4.20
N ILE A 322 -5.42 -8.44 4.92
CA ILE A 322 -5.24 -7.92 6.29
C ILE A 322 -5.63 -8.93 7.36
N VAL A 323 -6.69 -9.72 7.12
CA VAL A 323 -7.23 -10.63 8.15
C VAL A 323 -6.54 -11.99 8.06
N TYR A 324 -5.86 -12.39 9.15
CA TYR A 324 -5.16 -13.68 9.23
C TYR A 324 -5.92 -14.75 10.04
N HIS A 325 -7.04 -14.38 10.67
CA HIS A 325 -7.82 -15.29 11.54
C HIS A 325 -8.47 -16.43 10.74
N SER A 326 -7.81 -17.59 10.76
CA SER A 326 -8.12 -18.76 9.95
C SER A 326 -9.63 -19.13 9.86
N PRO A 327 -10.39 -19.29 10.95
CA PRO A 327 -11.82 -19.65 10.88
C PRO A 327 -12.66 -18.71 10.02
N LEU A 328 -12.52 -17.40 10.23
CA LEU A 328 -13.24 -16.36 9.49
C LEU A 328 -12.88 -16.37 8.00
N VAL A 329 -11.57 -16.40 7.69
CA VAL A 329 -11.08 -16.34 6.31
C VAL A 329 -11.44 -17.60 5.53
N ARG A 330 -11.35 -18.78 6.15
CA ARG A 330 -11.77 -20.06 5.55
C ARG A 330 -13.25 -20.07 5.22
N MET A 331 -14.09 -19.61 6.15
CA MET A 331 -15.55 -19.57 5.96
C MET A 331 -15.95 -18.56 4.88
N LEU A 332 -15.34 -17.37 4.86
CA LEU A 332 -15.56 -16.40 3.79
C LEU A 332 -15.14 -16.95 2.41
N ALA A 333 -13.98 -17.60 2.34
CA ALA A 333 -13.50 -18.20 1.10
C ALA A 333 -14.38 -19.38 0.64
N SER A 334 -14.88 -20.24 1.53
CA SER A 334 -15.75 -21.35 1.14
C SER A 334 -17.12 -20.86 0.66
N ILE A 335 -17.66 -19.79 1.25
CA ILE A 335 -18.88 -19.12 0.76
C ILE A 335 -18.68 -18.59 -0.67
N ILE A 336 -17.54 -17.95 -0.96
CA ILE A 336 -17.26 -17.37 -2.28
C ILE A 336 -16.96 -18.45 -3.35
N ILE A 337 -16.25 -19.52 -2.99
CA ILE A 337 -15.69 -20.49 -3.94
C ILE A 337 -16.56 -21.76 -4.09
N GLN A 338 -17.30 -22.16 -3.06
CA GLN A 338 -17.98 -23.47 -3.00
C GLN A 338 -19.49 -23.41 -2.73
N GLU A 339 -20.01 -22.44 -1.96
CA GLU A 339 -21.44 -22.47 -1.61
C GLU A 339 -22.35 -22.20 -2.81
N ASN A 340 -23.38 -23.05 -2.91
CA ASN A 340 -24.45 -22.95 -3.86
C ASN A 340 -25.58 -22.08 -3.28
N GLU A 341 -26.21 -21.25 -4.12
CA GLU A 341 -27.20 -20.24 -3.74
C GLU A 341 -28.34 -20.79 -2.87
N ALA A 342 -28.71 -22.07 -3.07
CA ALA A 342 -29.72 -22.79 -2.30
C ALA A 342 -29.40 -22.97 -0.79
N VAL A 343 -28.16 -22.74 -0.35
CA VAL A 343 -27.77 -22.89 1.07
C VAL A 343 -28.22 -21.70 1.92
N PHE A 344 -28.27 -20.50 1.34
CA PHE A 344 -28.64 -19.26 2.04
C PHE A 344 -30.09 -19.23 2.54
N THR A 345 -30.99 -19.92 1.83
CA THR A 345 -32.40 -20.04 2.21
C THR A 345 -32.64 -21.16 3.22
N LEU A 346 -31.81 -22.20 3.23
CA LEU A 346 -31.98 -23.36 4.12
C LEU A 346 -31.39 -23.16 5.53
N LYS A 347 -30.14 -22.66 5.66
CA LYS A 347 -29.46 -22.55 6.96
C LYS A 347 -30.19 -21.66 7.98
N ARG A 348 -30.97 -20.68 7.51
CA ARG A 348 -31.76 -19.78 8.37
C ARG A 348 -33.06 -20.39 8.89
N SER A 349 -33.49 -21.53 8.32
CA SER A 349 -34.74 -22.21 8.65
C SER A 349 -34.59 -23.26 9.75
N SER A 350 -33.35 -23.59 10.16
CA SER A 350 -33.04 -24.70 11.07
C SER A 350 -32.41 -24.27 12.40
N SER A 351 -32.12 -22.99 12.62
CA SER A 351 -31.60 -22.45 13.89
C SER A 351 -32.70 -22.17 14.93
N GLY A 352 -33.71 -23.04 15.03
CA GLY A 352 -34.92 -22.76 15.82
C GLY A 352 -35.68 -23.99 16.28
N THR A 353 -35.19 -24.69 17.31
CA THR A 353 -35.95 -25.54 18.25
C THR A 353 -35.04 -25.96 19.41
N SER A 354 -35.50 -25.72 20.66
CA SER A 354 -34.90 -26.18 21.93
C SER A 354 -33.47 -25.70 22.25
N THR A 355 -33.21 -25.07 23.40
CA THR A 355 -33.73 -25.35 24.75
C THR A 355 -34.13 -24.09 25.53
N ASN A 356 -35.07 -24.26 26.48
CA ASN A 356 -35.53 -23.19 27.36
C ASN A 356 -34.75 -23.14 28.68
N THR A 357 -34.30 -21.96 29.08
CA THR A 357 -34.32 -21.55 30.49
C THR A 357 -34.51 -20.04 30.56
N LEU A 358 -35.26 -19.57 31.57
CA LEU A 358 -35.67 -18.18 31.70
C LEU A 358 -34.67 -17.40 32.56
N GLU A 359 -34.38 -16.15 32.21
CA GLU A 359 -34.82 -14.98 32.98
C GLU A 359 -34.62 -13.68 32.19
N ALA A 360 -35.26 -12.59 32.64
CA ALA A 360 -35.53 -11.42 31.79
C ALA A 360 -34.86 -10.12 32.27
N CYS A 361 -34.58 -9.21 31.33
CA CYS A 361 -34.42 -7.77 31.60
C CYS A 361 -34.77 -6.91 30.37
N SER A 362 -36.04 -6.50 30.32
CA SER A 362 -36.55 -5.23 29.75
C SER A 362 -35.80 -4.58 28.57
N ASP A 363 -36.35 -4.72 27.36
CA ASP A 363 -36.27 -3.67 26.34
C ASP A 363 -36.89 -2.36 26.87
N ASN A 364 -36.17 -1.25 26.74
CA ASN A 364 -36.69 0.10 26.95
C ASN A 364 -36.61 0.89 25.63
N GLN A 365 -37.42 0.51 24.65
CA GLN A 365 -37.63 1.33 23.45
C GLN A 365 -38.78 2.32 23.72
N VAL A 366 -38.46 3.62 23.70
CA VAL A 366 -39.48 4.67 23.76
C VAL A 366 -40.17 4.74 22.40
N SER A 367 -41.43 4.30 22.35
CA SER A 367 -42.25 4.37 21.15
C SER A 367 -42.99 5.70 21.04
N PHE A 368 -43.22 6.15 19.81
CA PHE A 368 -44.33 7.03 19.47
C PHE A 368 -45.16 6.34 18.40
N ALA A 369 -46.46 6.24 18.65
CA ALA A 369 -47.38 5.43 17.88
C ALA A 369 -48.09 6.23 16.76
N ILE A 370 -48.64 5.50 15.80
CA ILE A 370 -49.97 5.72 15.23
C ILE A 370 -50.58 4.33 14.98
N ASP A 371 -51.91 4.27 14.91
CA ASP A 371 -52.74 3.12 15.30
C ASP A 371 -53.53 2.52 14.09
N GLN A 372 -54.27 1.42 14.34
CA GLN A 372 -55.41 0.92 13.53
C GLN A 372 -55.13 0.30 12.13
N THR A 373 -55.81 -0.77 11.66
CA THR A 373 -56.62 -1.84 12.32
C THR A 373 -56.83 -3.05 11.36
N GLU A 374 -57.28 -4.18 11.92
CA GLU A 374 -58.25 -5.16 11.35
C GLU A 374 -57.94 -6.10 10.14
N ASN A 375 -57.85 -7.40 10.48
CA ASN A 375 -58.79 -8.49 10.11
C ASN A 375 -58.71 -9.38 8.84
N THR A 376 -58.95 -10.68 9.13
CA THR A 376 -59.70 -11.72 8.38
C THR A 376 -59.08 -12.58 7.25
N ASN A 377 -58.79 -13.84 7.63
CA ASN A 377 -59.39 -15.09 7.13
C ASN A 377 -59.01 -15.75 5.77
N THR A 378 -58.47 -16.98 5.89
CA THR A 378 -58.97 -18.27 5.29
C THR A 378 -59.03 -18.36 3.73
N THR A 379 -58.52 -19.41 3.07
CA THR A 379 -58.96 -20.83 3.18
C THR A 379 -57.97 -21.81 2.50
N LEU A 380 -58.05 -23.09 2.85
CA LEU A 380 -57.28 -24.21 2.29
C LEU A 380 -57.64 -24.53 0.82
N ALA A 381 -56.69 -25.14 0.09
CA ALA A 381 -56.95 -26.13 -0.96
C ALA A 381 -55.89 -27.24 -0.90
N GLN A 382 -56.26 -28.48 -1.24
CA GLN A 382 -55.45 -29.67 -0.98
C GLN A 382 -54.80 -30.29 -2.25
N SER A 383 -53.66 -30.96 -2.00
CA SER A 383 -53.06 -32.10 -2.72
C SER A 383 -53.88 -32.77 -3.85
N THR A 384 -53.24 -33.30 -4.90
CA THR A 384 -52.70 -34.68 -4.85
C THR A 384 -51.72 -35.03 -5.98
N SER A 385 -50.95 -36.09 -5.76
CA SER A 385 -49.89 -36.63 -6.62
C SER A 385 -50.35 -37.76 -7.53
N SER A 386 -49.68 -37.96 -8.67
CA SER A 386 -49.64 -39.24 -9.39
C SER A 386 -48.26 -39.46 -10.04
N SER A 387 -47.93 -40.73 -10.32
CA SER A 387 -46.59 -41.17 -10.74
C SER A 387 -46.69 -42.25 -11.84
N SER A 388 -45.69 -42.31 -12.73
CA SER A 388 -45.54 -43.38 -13.72
C SER A 388 -44.07 -43.67 -14.03
N LEU A 389 -43.78 -44.82 -14.65
CA LEU A 389 -42.46 -45.45 -14.75
C LEU A 389 -41.95 -45.56 -16.20
N THR A 390 -40.61 -45.49 -16.38
CA THR A 390 -39.73 -46.23 -17.33
C THR A 390 -40.22 -46.57 -18.75
N PRO A 391 -39.40 -46.38 -19.82
CA PRO A 391 -38.12 -47.12 -19.95
C PRO A 391 -36.96 -46.39 -20.71
N PRO A 392 -35.74 -46.96 -20.74
CA PRO A 392 -34.56 -46.38 -21.41
C PRO A 392 -34.30 -46.92 -22.83
N PRO A 393 -33.51 -46.21 -23.66
CA PRO A 393 -32.82 -46.80 -24.80
C PRO A 393 -31.32 -46.45 -24.94
N SER A 394 -30.50 -47.49 -25.16
CA SER A 394 -29.27 -47.58 -25.99
C SER A 394 -28.23 -46.43 -26.03
N PHE A 395 -26.97 -46.81 -25.79
CA PHE A 395 -25.78 -46.10 -26.28
C PHE A 395 -25.81 -45.87 -27.80
N ASN A 396 -25.32 -44.72 -28.26
CA ASN A 396 -24.75 -44.57 -29.61
C ASN A 396 -23.67 -43.48 -29.62
N SER A 397 -22.63 -43.62 -30.43
CA SER A 397 -21.37 -42.87 -30.27
C SER A 397 -21.24 -41.65 -31.18
N GLN A 398 -21.43 -40.44 -30.64
CA GLN A 398 -20.94 -39.17 -31.23
C GLN A 398 -21.11 -37.96 -30.29
N SER A 399 -20.03 -37.25 -29.99
CA SER A 399 -19.94 -35.77 -29.83
C SER A 399 -18.63 -35.40 -29.11
N HIS A 400 -17.90 -34.42 -29.65
CA HIS A 400 -16.62 -33.94 -29.06
C HIS A 400 -16.79 -32.60 -28.29
N ASP A 401 -18.05 -32.17 -28.12
CA ASP A 401 -18.47 -30.84 -27.66
C ASP A 401 -19.03 -30.83 -26.22
N THR A 402 -19.04 -31.98 -25.53
CA THR A 402 -19.70 -32.14 -24.21
C THR A 402 -18.93 -31.54 -23.03
N LEU A 403 -17.63 -31.27 -23.18
CA LEU A 403 -16.77 -30.76 -22.10
C LEU A 403 -17.04 -29.29 -21.74
N SER A 404 -17.25 -28.41 -22.74
CA SER A 404 -17.49 -26.98 -22.49
C SER A 404 -18.83 -26.72 -21.80
N VAL A 405 -19.89 -27.43 -22.20
CA VAL A 405 -21.25 -27.30 -21.64
C VAL A 405 -21.31 -27.75 -20.18
N ASN A 406 -20.47 -28.70 -19.77
CA ASN A 406 -20.41 -29.17 -18.39
C ASN A 406 -19.72 -28.16 -17.47
N ASN A 407 -18.62 -27.52 -17.88
CA ASN A 407 -17.93 -26.53 -17.04
C ASN A 407 -18.80 -25.30 -16.77
N VAL A 408 -19.58 -24.84 -17.76
CA VAL A 408 -20.56 -23.75 -17.57
C VAL A 408 -21.64 -24.14 -16.54
N LYS A 409 -22.11 -25.40 -16.55
CA LYS A 409 -23.08 -25.91 -15.56
C LYS A 409 -22.52 -26.05 -14.15
N VAL A 410 -21.24 -26.36 -13.99
CA VAL A 410 -20.59 -26.44 -12.66
C VAL A 410 -20.37 -25.04 -12.09
N LEU A 411 -19.92 -24.09 -12.92
CA LEU A 411 -19.77 -22.69 -12.51
C LEU A 411 -21.14 -22.05 -12.18
N SER A 412 -22.20 -22.33 -12.93
CA SER A 412 -23.55 -21.80 -12.65
C SER A 412 -24.16 -22.24 -11.29
N GLN A 413 -23.49 -23.13 -10.54
CA GLN A 413 -23.86 -23.50 -9.17
C GLN A 413 -23.09 -22.70 -8.10
N ARG A 414 -22.24 -21.74 -8.50
CA ARG A 414 -21.34 -20.95 -7.64
C ARG A 414 -21.41 -19.46 -8.04
N PRO A 415 -22.50 -18.73 -7.72
CA PRO A 415 -22.78 -17.41 -8.30
C PRO A 415 -21.69 -16.36 -8.04
N PHE A 416 -21.09 -16.36 -6.84
CA PHE A 416 -20.02 -15.43 -6.48
C PHE A 416 -18.72 -15.69 -7.24
N LEU A 417 -18.37 -16.97 -7.46
CA LEU A 417 -17.22 -17.35 -8.28
C LEU A 417 -17.42 -16.98 -9.75
N CYS A 418 -18.62 -17.16 -10.30
CA CYS A 418 -19.00 -16.62 -11.62
C CYS A 418 -18.80 -15.11 -11.68
N ALA A 419 -19.36 -14.35 -10.73
CA ALA A 419 -19.24 -12.89 -10.71
C ALA A 419 -17.77 -12.41 -10.69
N ILE A 420 -16.88 -13.12 -9.98
CA ILE A 420 -15.44 -12.85 -9.99
C ILE A 420 -14.82 -13.18 -11.36
N PHE A 421 -15.15 -14.32 -11.97
CA PHE A 421 -14.61 -14.75 -13.27
C PHE A 421 -15.15 -13.93 -14.44
N ASP A 422 -16.37 -13.42 -14.36
CA ASP A 422 -16.96 -12.52 -15.36
C ASP A 422 -16.45 -11.09 -15.20
N SER A 423 -16.10 -10.67 -13.98
CA SER A 423 -15.39 -9.41 -13.74
C SER A 423 -13.98 -9.37 -14.37
N LEU A 424 -13.41 -10.51 -14.78
CA LEU A 424 -12.13 -10.55 -15.53
C LEU A 424 -12.27 -10.09 -17.00
N GLU A 425 -13.49 -9.96 -17.53
CA GLU A 425 -13.68 -9.61 -18.94
C GLU A 425 -13.44 -8.13 -19.23
N CYS A 426 -12.26 -7.79 -19.78
CA CYS A 426 -11.91 -6.41 -20.12
C CYS A 426 -12.55 -5.95 -21.46
N THR A 427 -13.87 -6.10 -21.61
CA THR A 427 -14.60 -5.76 -22.85
C THR A 427 -14.66 -4.24 -23.10
N GLU A 428 -15.02 -3.46 -22.07
CA GLU A 428 -15.12 -2.00 -22.17
C GLU A 428 -13.92 -1.26 -21.56
N ASN A 429 -13.32 -1.83 -20.51
CA ASN A 429 -12.20 -1.33 -19.71
C ASN A 429 -11.71 -2.47 -18.78
N ASP A 430 -10.63 -2.28 -18.04
CA ASP A 430 -10.05 -3.30 -17.14
C ASP A 430 -10.40 -3.11 -15.66
N TYR A 431 -11.43 -2.30 -15.36
CA TYR A 431 -11.62 -1.72 -14.03
C TYR A 431 -12.01 -2.78 -12.98
N ALA A 432 -13.04 -3.58 -13.26
CA ALA A 432 -13.41 -4.72 -12.41
C ALA A 432 -12.35 -5.85 -12.46
N ALA A 433 -11.70 -6.04 -13.62
CA ALA A 433 -10.71 -7.09 -13.81
C ALA A 433 -9.48 -6.91 -12.93
N LEU A 434 -9.03 -5.66 -12.72
CA LEU A 434 -7.94 -5.35 -11.81
C LEU A 434 -8.23 -5.87 -10.39
N PHE A 435 -9.40 -5.51 -9.82
CA PHE A 435 -9.75 -5.95 -8.47
C PHE A 435 -10.12 -7.43 -8.38
N SER A 436 -10.67 -8.03 -9.44
CA SER A 436 -10.87 -9.49 -9.51
C SER A 436 -9.53 -10.24 -9.44
N ILE A 437 -8.50 -9.80 -10.18
CA ILE A 437 -7.15 -10.37 -10.07
C ILE A 437 -6.55 -10.11 -8.68
N CYS A 438 -6.75 -8.92 -8.10
CA CYS A 438 -6.27 -8.61 -6.74
C CYS A 438 -6.90 -9.52 -5.69
N LEU A 439 -8.20 -9.82 -5.81
CA LEU A 439 -8.93 -10.72 -4.91
C LEU A 439 -8.42 -12.16 -5.02
N LEU A 440 -8.23 -12.67 -6.24
CA LEU A 440 -7.67 -14.00 -6.48
C LEU A 440 -6.23 -14.13 -5.95
N GLU A 441 -5.41 -13.10 -6.17
CA GLU A 441 -4.03 -13.06 -5.71
C GLU A 441 -3.93 -12.90 -4.18
N ALA A 442 -4.82 -12.12 -3.54
CA ALA A 442 -4.96 -12.03 -2.08
C ALA A 442 -5.39 -13.38 -1.47
N VAL A 443 -6.40 -14.04 -2.04
CA VAL A 443 -6.83 -15.38 -1.65
C VAL A 443 -5.67 -16.39 -1.77
N LYS A 444 -4.85 -16.35 -2.83
CA LYS A 444 -3.68 -17.23 -2.94
C LYS A 444 -2.59 -16.91 -1.90
N GLN A 445 -2.44 -15.66 -1.48
CA GLN A 445 -1.44 -15.24 -0.50
C GLN A 445 -1.84 -15.50 0.96
N ASN A 446 -3.14 -15.59 1.28
CA ASN A 446 -3.60 -15.74 2.65
C ASN A 446 -3.33 -17.15 3.22
N LYS A 447 -2.33 -17.23 4.10
CA LYS A 447 -1.89 -18.46 4.79
C LYS A 447 -2.99 -19.13 5.65
N GLY A 448 -4.06 -18.42 5.97
CA GLY A 448 -5.18 -18.97 6.74
C GLY A 448 -6.08 -19.91 5.94
N ILE A 449 -6.02 -19.91 4.60
CA ILE A 449 -6.91 -20.69 3.74
C ILE A 449 -6.41 -22.13 3.55
N HIS A 450 -7.33 -23.10 3.60
CA HIS A 450 -6.99 -24.51 3.36
C HIS A 450 -6.48 -24.75 1.93
N ALA A 451 -5.41 -25.53 1.81
CA ALA A 451 -4.82 -25.92 0.53
C ALA A 451 -5.82 -26.61 -0.41
N GLU A 452 -6.76 -27.40 0.11
CA GLU A 452 -7.85 -28.02 -0.67
C GLU A 452 -8.76 -26.98 -1.34
N LEU A 453 -9.06 -25.88 -0.65
CA LEU A 453 -9.90 -24.81 -1.17
C LEU A 453 -9.16 -23.99 -2.23
N LEU A 454 -7.88 -23.67 -1.99
CA LEU A 454 -7.00 -23.03 -2.98
C LEU A 454 -6.80 -23.92 -4.21
N ASN A 455 -6.65 -25.24 -4.02
CA ASN A 455 -6.64 -26.19 -5.11
C ASN A 455 -7.96 -26.09 -5.89
N SER A 456 -9.13 -26.22 -5.24
CA SER A 456 -10.44 -26.13 -5.91
C SER A 456 -10.75 -24.79 -6.63
N LEU A 457 -9.90 -23.76 -6.46
CA LEU A 457 -9.93 -22.50 -7.18
C LEU A 457 -8.91 -22.44 -8.34
N PHE A 458 -7.69 -22.94 -8.15
CA PHE A 458 -6.57 -22.79 -9.11
C PHE A 458 -6.19 -24.08 -9.88
N HIS A 459 -6.63 -25.25 -9.41
CA HIS A 459 -6.18 -26.58 -9.86
C HIS A 459 -7.34 -27.59 -9.90
N ASP A 460 -7.42 -28.39 -10.96
CA ASP A 460 -8.40 -29.49 -11.01
C ASP A 460 -7.82 -30.72 -10.30
N THR A 461 -8.40 -31.07 -9.15
CA THR A 461 -7.89 -32.09 -8.20
C THR A 461 -8.05 -33.56 -8.65
N THR A 462 -8.33 -33.82 -9.92
CA THR A 462 -9.10 -35.03 -10.32
C THR A 462 -8.49 -35.82 -11.48
N THR A 463 -7.16 -35.98 -11.52
CA THR A 463 -6.49 -36.96 -12.39
C THR A 463 -5.35 -37.70 -11.68
N VAL A 464 -5.67 -38.88 -11.14
CA VAL A 464 -4.68 -39.91 -10.79
C VAL A 464 -4.44 -40.77 -12.03
N LEU A 465 -3.19 -40.90 -12.48
CA LEU A 465 -2.81 -41.89 -13.48
C LEU A 465 -2.50 -43.24 -12.82
N GLU A 466 -2.69 -44.32 -13.56
CA GLU A 466 -2.51 -45.71 -13.07
C GLU A 466 -1.05 -46.00 -12.63
N ASP A 467 -0.07 -45.25 -13.13
CA ASP A 467 1.34 -45.29 -12.73
C ASP A 467 1.66 -44.51 -11.43
N GLY A 468 0.65 -44.01 -10.70
CA GLY A 468 0.82 -43.28 -9.45
C GLY A 468 1.40 -41.86 -9.58
N GLN A 469 1.53 -41.34 -10.80
CA GLN A 469 1.96 -39.96 -11.06
C GLN A 469 0.75 -39.02 -11.08
N PHE A 470 0.80 -37.97 -10.26
CA PHE A 470 -0.22 -36.91 -10.26
C PHE A 470 -0.01 -35.95 -11.43
N LEU A 471 -0.92 -35.97 -12.41
CA LEU A 471 -1.01 -34.90 -13.40
C LEU A 471 -1.44 -33.62 -12.71
N ARG A 472 -0.60 -32.58 -12.76
CA ARG A 472 -0.98 -31.23 -12.32
C ARG A 472 -1.86 -30.59 -13.40
N VAL A 473 -3.14 -30.41 -13.10
CA VAL A 473 -4.08 -29.68 -13.96
C VAL A 473 -4.40 -28.34 -13.30
N TYR A 474 -4.48 -27.27 -14.09
CA TYR A 474 -4.87 -25.93 -13.65
C TYR A 474 -6.33 -25.67 -14.03
N ASN A 475 -7.01 -24.78 -13.29
CA ASN A 475 -8.36 -24.32 -13.63
C ASN A 475 -8.35 -23.64 -15.02
N GLU A 476 -8.81 -24.37 -16.04
CA GLU A 476 -8.77 -23.91 -17.44
C GLU A 476 -9.61 -22.64 -17.68
N PRO A 477 -10.88 -22.53 -17.23
CA PRO A 477 -11.66 -21.29 -17.34
C PRO A 477 -10.97 -20.04 -16.77
N LEU A 478 -10.28 -20.16 -15.63
CA LEU A 478 -9.53 -19.05 -15.06
C LEU A 478 -8.34 -18.66 -15.94
N VAL A 479 -7.57 -19.63 -16.40
CA VAL A 479 -6.41 -19.39 -17.29
C VAL A 479 -6.86 -18.84 -18.65
N ASP A 480 -8.00 -19.25 -19.18
CA ASP A 480 -8.59 -18.69 -20.41
C ASP A 480 -8.97 -17.22 -20.25
N LYS A 481 -9.57 -16.83 -19.12
CA LYS A 481 -9.86 -15.42 -18.82
C LYS A 481 -8.56 -14.61 -18.70
N LEU A 482 -7.53 -15.13 -18.00
CA LEU A 482 -6.22 -14.47 -17.89
C LEU A 482 -5.50 -14.30 -19.25
N ILE A 483 -5.54 -15.33 -20.11
CA ILE A 483 -4.98 -15.27 -21.48
C ILE A 483 -5.81 -14.34 -22.38
N THR A 484 -7.11 -14.23 -22.14
CA THR A 484 -7.98 -13.25 -22.81
C THR A 484 -7.59 -11.82 -22.43
N ILE A 485 -7.31 -11.52 -21.16
CA ILE A 485 -6.77 -10.22 -20.73
C ILE A 485 -5.44 -9.95 -21.43
N ILE A 486 -4.49 -10.90 -21.41
CA ILE A 486 -3.21 -10.80 -22.11
C ILE A 486 -3.43 -10.43 -23.59
N SER A 487 -4.29 -11.16 -24.30
CA SER A 487 -4.62 -10.93 -25.71
C SER A 487 -5.33 -9.59 -25.96
N GLN A 488 -6.13 -9.11 -25.00
CA GLN A 488 -6.76 -7.79 -25.06
C GLN A 488 -5.77 -6.65 -24.83
N THR A 489 -4.66 -6.86 -24.08
CA THR A 489 -3.66 -5.81 -23.80
C THR A 489 -2.89 -5.37 -25.05
N VAL A 490 -2.75 -6.27 -26.02
CA VAL A 490 -1.90 -6.11 -27.21
C VAL A 490 -2.53 -5.22 -28.30
N LYS A 491 -3.87 -5.10 -28.29
CA LYS A 491 -4.63 -4.32 -29.28
C LYS A 491 -4.23 -2.83 -29.24
N PRO A 492 -4.24 -2.10 -30.38
CA PRO A 492 -3.72 -0.73 -30.46
C PRO A 492 -4.47 0.26 -29.54
N ASP A 493 -5.80 0.22 -29.51
CA ASP A 493 -6.65 1.02 -28.61
C ASP A 493 -7.04 0.25 -27.33
N SER A 494 -6.14 -0.61 -26.83
CA SER A 494 -6.39 -1.39 -25.61
C SER A 494 -6.52 -0.51 -24.37
N LYS A 495 -7.65 -0.67 -23.67
CA LYS A 495 -7.96 0.00 -22.40
C LYS A 495 -7.50 -0.81 -21.17
N VAL A 496 -6.58 -1.76 -21.34
CA VAL A 496 -5.97 -2.50 -20.22
C VAL A 496 -4.68 -1.81 -19.78
N ARG A 497 -4.58 -1.51 -18.48
CA ARG A 497 -3.43 -0.88 -17.83
C ARG A 497 -2.28 -1.87 -17.68
N ILE A 498 -1.06 -1.34 -17.55
CA ILE A 498 0.16 -2.17 -17.42
C ILE A 498 0.16 -2.91 -16.08
N VAL A 499 -0.36 -2.32 -15.01
CA VAL A 499 -0.55 -2.99 -13.71
C VAL A 499 -1.43 -4.24 -13.83
N THR A 500 -2.55 -4.16 -14.56
CA THR A 500 -3.50 -5.27 -14.74
C THR A 500 -2.89 -6.41 -15.57
N LEU A 501 -2.16 -6.08 -16.64
CA LEU A 501 -1.35 -7.07 -17.38
C LEU A 501 -0.32 -7.73 -16.48
N THR A 502 0.41 -6.95 -15.69
CA THR A 502 1.48 -7.45 -14.81
C THR A 502 0.94 -8.41 -13.76
N LEU A 503 -0.19 -8.08 -13.13
CA LEU A 503 -0.85 -8.96 -12.16
C LEU A 503 -1.45 -10.21 -12.83
N ALA A 504 -2.10 -10.09 -13.99
CA ALA A 504 -2.61 -11.26 -14.72
C ALA A 504 -1.48 -12.24 -15.10
N VAL A 505 -0.32 -11.71 -15.55
CA VAL A 505 0.87 -12.48 -15.89
C VAL A 505 1.54 -13.10 -14.66
N ASN A 506 1.56 -12.40 -13.53
CA ASN A 506 2.09 -12.93 -12.26
C ASN A 506 1.21 -14.05 -11.70
N LEU A 507 -0.12 -13.86 -11.66
CA LEU A 507 -1.08 -14.86 -11.21
C LEU A 507 -1.05 -16.10 -12.12
N LEU A 508 -1.00 -15.92 -13.45
CA LEU A 508 -0.83 -17.01 -14.40
C LEU A 508 0.43 -17.84 -14.11
N GLN A 509 1.59 -17.19 -13.91
CA GLN A 509 2.83 -17.89 -13.53
C GLN A 509 2.70 -18.64 -12.20
N LYS A 510 2.01 -18.05 -11.21
CA LYS A 510 1.70 -18.65 -9.90
C LYS A 510 0.68 -19.79 -9.95
N ILE A 511 0.03 -20.01 -11.09
CA ILE A 511 -0.86 -21.15 -11.35
C ILE A 511 -0.13 -22.25 -12.14
N VAL A 512 0.66 -21.91 -13.18
CA VAL A 512 1.16 -22.90 -14.16
C VAL A 512 2.66 -23.21 -14.10
N VAL A 513 3.42 -22.59 -13.19
CA VAL A 513 4.85 -22.88 -12.94
C VAL A 513 5.02 -23.35 -11.50
N THR A 514 5.79 -24.42 -11.28
CA THR A 514 6.01 -24.95 -9.92
C THR A 514 6.93 -24.06 -9.08
N GLU A 515 6.71 -24.04 -7.77
CA GLU A 515 7.20 -22.99 -6.86
C GLU A 515 8.72 -23.01 -6.62
N ASN A 516 9.41 -24.09 -6.96
CA ASN A 516 10.82 -24.34 -6.67
C ASN A 516 11.83 -23.54 -7.54
N GLY A 517 11.41 -22.42 -8.14
CA GLY A 517 12.28 -21.50 -8.91
C GLY A 517 12.70 -22.00 -10.31
N GLU A 518 13.09 -23.27 -10.45
CA GLU A 518 13.51 -23.94 -11.69
C GLU A 518 12.36 -24.69 -12.40
N GLY A 519 11.12 -24.43 -11.96
CA GLY A 519 9.94 -25.22 -12.23
C GLY A 519 9.56 -25.39 -13.70
N GLU A 520 8.99 -26.55 -14.02
CA GLU A 520 8.39 -26.78 -15.34
C GLU A 520 7.04 -26.08 -15.45
N SER A 521 6.82 -25.47 -16.61
CA SER A 521 5.50 -25.01 -17.01
C SER A 521 4.68 -26.22 -17.45
N PHE A 522 3.58 -26.48 -16.75
CA PHE A 522 2.60 -27.50 -17.14
C PHE A 522 1.41 -26.88 -17.91
N LEU A 523 1.63 -25.71 -18.51
CA LEU A 523 0.67 -25.03 -19.39
C LEU A 523 0.47 -25.86 -20.67
N LYS A 524 -0.79 -26.10 -21.07
CA LYS A 524 -1.09 -26.83 -22.31
C LYS A 524 -0.57 -26.09 -23.55
N ASP A 525 -0.12 -26.83 -24.57
CA ASP A 525 0.37 -26.29 -25.85
C ASP A 525 -0.58 -25.28 -26.50
N GLN A 526 -1.90 -25.51 -26.42
CA GLN A 526 -2.91 -24.59 -26.93
C GLN A 526 -2.87 -23.22 -26.22
N HIS A 527 -2.67 -23.21 -24.90
CA HIS A 527 -2.64 -22.00 -24.09
C HIS A 527 -1.29 -21.28 -24.26
N LEU A 528 -0.19 -22.05 -24.37
CA LEU A 528 1.11 -21.51 -24.75
C LEU A 528 1.06 -20.83 -26.12
N ALA A 529 0.44 -21.47 -27.12
CA ALA A 529 0.27 -20.91 -28.47
C ALA A 529 -0.54 -19.61 -28.49
N LEU A 530 -1.51 -19.43 -27.59
CA LEU A 530 -2.25 -18.16 -27.46
C LEU A 530 -1.37 -17.04 -26.87
N ILE A 531 -0.58 -17.32 -25.83
CA ILE A 531 0.37 -16.36 -25.24
C ILE A 531 1.45 -15.96 -26.26
N GLU A 532 1.94 -16.94 -27.02
CA GLU A 532 2.92 -16.72 -28.09
C GLU A 532 2.32 -15.91 -29.25
N GLY A 533 1.06 -16.17 -29.64
CA GLY A 533 0.33 -15.35 -30.61
C GLY A 533 0.14 -13.90 -30.15
N ALA A 534 -0.18 -13.67 -28.88
CA ALA A 534 -0.25 -12.32 -28.31
C ALA A 534 1.12 -11.62 -28.32
N ARG A 535 2.21 -12.35 -28.04
CA ARG A 535 3.59 -11.84 -28.16
C ARG A 535 3.93 -11.47 -29.61
N GLU A 536 3.53 -12.28 -30.59
CA GLU A 536 3.71 -11.99 -32.02
C GLU A 536 2.91 -10.75 -32.47
N GLU A 537 1.64 -10.62 -32.07
CA GLU A 537 0.81 -9.46 -32.41
C GLU A 537 1.39 -8.16 -31.80
N ASN A 538 1.92 -8.23 -30.57
CA ASN A 538 2.60 -7.08 -29.95
C ASN A 538 3.91 -6.72 -30.66
N ILE A 539 4.68 -7.71 -31.11
CA ILE A 539 5.88 -7.48 -31.95
C ILE A 539 5.50 -6.77 -33.26
N LEU A 540 4.39 -7.15 -33.90
CA LEU A 540 3.91 -6.47 -35.11
C LEU A 540 3.49 -5.02 -34.84
N LEU A 541 2.85 -4.73 -33.70
CA LEU A 541 2.55 -3.36 -33.26
C LEU A 541 3.84 -2.56 -33.02
N LEU A 542 4.82 -3.14 -32.31
CA LEU A 542 6.09 -2.50 -31.99
C LEU A 542 6.98 -2.27 -33.23
N GLN A 543 6.89 -3.16 -34.24
CA GLN A 543 7.53 -2.99 -35.55
C GLN A 543 7.02 -1.77 -36.35
N ASN A 544 5.87 -1.18 -36.00
CA ASN A 544 5.40 0.08 -36.60
C ASN A 544 6.13 1.27 -35.97
N TYR A 545 6.20 1.34 -34.64
CA TYR A 545 6.95 2.39 -33.93
C TYR A 545 8.45 2.36 -34.28
N TYR A 546 9.07 1.17 -34.34
CA TYR A 546 10.48 0.98 -34.71
C TYR A 546 10.89 1.59 -36.08
N LYS A 547 9.93 1.81 -36.99
CA LYS A 547 10.18 2.35 -38.34
C LYS A 547 9.88 3.86 -38.46
N CYS A 548 9.19 4.44 -37.49
CA CYS A 548 8.61 5.79 -37.58
C CYS A 548 9.10 6.76 -36.50
N ASP A 549 9.58 6.24 -35.37
CA ASP A 549 10.01 7.03 -34.21
C ASP A 549 11.55 7.17 -34.17
N GLU A 550 12.07 8.36 -34.41
CA GLU A 550 13.52 8.63 -34.36
C GLU A 550 14.12 8.40 -32.96
N MET A 551 13.31 8.52 -31.89
CA MET A 551 13.71 8.36 -30.49
C MET A 551 13.46 6.95 -29.96
N PHE A 552 13.07 6.00 -30.83
CA PHE A 552 12.71 4.63 -30.43
C PHE A 552 13.79 3.94 -29.58
N LEU A 553 15.08 4.11 -29.91
CA LEU A 553 16.17 3.44 -29.20
C LEU A 553 16.28 3.91 -27.74
N GLU A 554 16.29 5.23 -27.53
CA GLU A 554 16.32 5.83 -26.19
C GLU A 554 15.12 5.37 -25.37
N LEU A 555 13.91 5.46 -25.93
CA LEU A 555 12.70 5.00 -25.26
C LEU A 555 12.76 3.49 -24.93
N PHE A 556 13.25 2.65 -25.83
CA PHE A 556 13.34 1.20 -25.63
C PHE A 556 14.34 0.82 -24.53
N GLU A 557 15.51 1.50 -24.45
CA GLU A 557 16.47 1.27 -23.37
C GLU A 557 16.00 1.87 -22.04
N ASP A 558 15.46 3.09 -22.04
CA ASP A 558 14.91 3.74 -20.84
C ASP A 558 13.77 2.91 -20.22
N GLU A 559 12.84 2.39 -21.04
CA GLU A 559 11.73 1.54 -20.58
C GLU A 559 12.17 0.16 -20.06
N TYR A 560 13.21 -0.43 -20.65
CA TYR A 560 13.78 -1.68 -20.14
C TYR A 560 14.44 -1.48 -18.78
N LEU A 561 15.15 -0.35 -18.60
CA LEU A 561 15.82 0.00 -17.36
C LEU A 561 14.80 0.35 -16.25
N ASP A 562 13.79 1.17 -16.55
CA ASP A 562 12.67 1.49 -15.65
C ASP A 562 12.02 0.22 -15.08
N MET A 563 11.64 -0.74 -15.95
CA MET A 563 10.99 -1.98 -15.51
C MET A 563 11.94 -2.99 -14.84
N THR A 564 13.25 -2.87 -15.04
CA THR A 564 14.24 -3.74 -14.37
C THR A 564 14.65 -3.19 -13.00
N ALA A 565 14.61 -1.87 -12.81
CA ALA A 565 14.86 -1.21 -11.53
C ALA A 565 13.60 -1.13 -10.64
N ALA A 566 12.40 -1.19 -11.22
CA ALA A 566 11.15 -1.18 -10.47
C ALA A 566 11.01 -2.38 -9.50
N LYS A 567 10.55 -2.11 -8.28
CA LYS A 567 10.13 -3.17 -7.34
C LYS A 567 8.95 -3.97 -7.95
N PRO A 568 8.83 -5.28 -7.66
CA PRO A 568 7.66 -6.07 -8.08
C PRO A 568 6.35 -5.42 -7.61
N VAL A 569 5.30 -5.51 -8.45
CA VAL A 569 3.95 -5.03 -8.08
C VAL A 569 3.43 -5.87 -6.91
N SER A 570 3.34 -5.27 -5.73
CA SER A 570 2.63 -5.81 -4.57
C SER A 570 1.15 -5.41 -4.63
N VAL A 571 0.27 -6.35 -4.32
CA VAL A 571 -1.19 -6.12 -4.28
C VAL A 571 -1.59 -5.34 -3.03
N GLU A 572 -0.86 -5.49 -1.92
CA GLU A 572 -1.04 -4.77 -0.65
C GLU A 572 -1.02 -3.24 -0.87
N TYR A 573 0.11 -2.69 -1.33
CA TYR A 573 0.25 -1.27 -1.71
C TYR A 573 -0.70 -0.82 -2.84
N LEU A 574 -1.31 -1.77 -3.57
CA LEU A 574 -2.30 -1.46 -4.59
C LEU A 574 -3.70 -1.30 -3.98
N MET A 575 -4.06 -2.12 -3.00
CA MET A 575 -5.33 -2.01 -2.27
C MET A 575 -5.34 -0.90 -1.21
N MET A 576 -4.25 -0.14 -1.08
CA MET A 576 -4.19 1.13 -0.33
C MET A 576 -4.41 2.37 -1.22
N ASP A 577 -4.38 2.25 -2.54
CA ASP A 577 -4.44 3.41 -3.45
C ASP A 577 -5.88 3.74 -3.87
N SER A 578 -6.49 4.70 -3.16
CA SER A 578 -7.85 5.18 -3.41
C SER A 578 -8.08 5.71 -4.84
N ASN A 579 -7.04 6.15 -5.56
CA ASN A 579 -7.18 6.62 -6.94
C ASN A 579 -7.58 5.50 -7.91
N LEU A 580 -7.40 4.23 -7.52
CA LEU A 580 -7.82 3.08 -8.31
C LEU A 580 -9.32 2.79 -8.18
N LEU A 581 -10.01 3.36 -7.19
CA LEU A 581 -11.48 3.36 -7.05
C LEU A 581 -12.14 4.47 -7.89
N LEU A 582 -11.40 5.12 -8.78
CA LEU A 582 -11.92 6.04 -9.78
C LEU A 582 -11.70 5.47 -11.19
N PRO A 583 -12.53 5.85 -12.19
CA PRO A 583 -12.36 5.41 -13.57
C PRO A 583 -10.94 5.66 -14.11
N PRO A 584 -10.32 4.71 -14.85
CA PRO A 584 -8.92 4.81 -15.26
C PRO A 584 -8.57 6.11 -16.01
N ALA A 585 -7.73 6.95 -15.38
CA ALA A 585 -7.34 8.24 -15.94
C ALA A 585 -6.58 8.12 -17.27
N GLY A 586 -6.84 9.03 -18.20
CA GLY A 586 -6.18 9.09 -19.52
C GLY A 586 -5.11 10.18 -19.67
N SER A 587 -4.74 10.88 -18.59
CA SER A 587 -3.87 12.07 -18.64
C SER A 587 -2.77 12.02 -17.58
N PRO A 588 -1.52 12.44 -17.91
CA PRO A 588 -0.44 12.58 -16.93
C PRO A 588 -0.73 13.67 -15.88
N LEU A 589 -1.62 14.62 -16.17
CA LEU A 589 -2.01 15.69 -15.23
C LEU A 589 -2.78 15.17 -14.00
N SER A 590 -3.24 13.92 -14.02
CA SER A 590 -3.86 13.26 -12.86
C SER A 590 -2.90 12.98 -11.70
N GLY A 591 -1.58 13.08 -11.91
CA GLY A 591 -0.56 12.66 -10.94
C GLY A 591 -0.38 11.14 -10.83
N ILE A 592 -1.27 10.34 -11.42
CA ILE A 592 -1.25 8.88 -11.34
C ILE A 592 -0.08 8.32 -12.16
N ALA A 593 0.68 7.41 -11.54
CA ALA A 593 1.82 6.72 -12.15
C ALA A 593 1.42 5.98 -13.44
N PHE A 594 2.31 5.99 -14.44
CA PHE A 594 2.02 5.51 -15.80
C PHE A 594 1.42 4.09 -15.84
N ASP A 595 1.92 3.17 -15.03
CA ASP A 595 1.45 1.78 -15.00
C ASP A 595 0.02 1.60 -14.48
N LYS A 596 -0.46 2.54 -13.66
CA LYS A 596 -1.78 2.56 -13.02
C LYS A 596 -2.85 3.28 -13.86
N ARG A 597 -2.49 3.88 -14.99
CA ARG A 597 -3.38 4.70 -15.84
C ARG A 597 -3.31 4.32 -17.33
N LEU A 598 -4.10 4.96 -18.17
CA LEU A 598 -4.10 4.78 -19.62
C LEU A 598 -3.07 5.73 -20.29
N PRO A 599 -2.51 5.34 -21.46
CA PRO A 599 -1.50 6.12 -22.16
C PRO A 599 -2.09 7.35 -22.88
N CYS A 600 -1.41 8.48 -22.77
CA CYS A 600 -1.79 9.75 -23.37
C CYS A 600 -0.95 10.04 -24.63
N GLY A 601 -1.56 9.93 -25.81
CA GLY A 601 -0.91 10.23 -27.10
C GLY A 601 0.09 9.18 -27.60
N GLU A 602 0.66 9.43 -28.78
CA GLU A 602 1.52 8.50 -29.53
C GLU A 602 2.75 8.03 -28.74
N ALA A 603 3.46 8.94 -28.07
CA ALA A 603 4.67 8.61 -27.34
C ALA A 603 4.39 7.65 -26.17
N GLU A 604 3.32 7.85 -25.40
CA GLU A 604 2.95 6.92 -24.33
C GLU A 604 2.35 5.61 -24.87
N ARG A 605 1.73 5.60 -26.06
CA ARG A 605 1.34 4.36 -26.74
C ARG A 605 2.55 3.53 -27.16
N SER A 606 3.60 4.16 -27.69
CA SER A 606 4.90 3.54 -27.99
C SER A 606 5.53 2.94 -26.73
N ARG A 607 5.67 3.74 -25.65
CA ARG A 607 6.19 3.30 -24.34
C ARG A 607 5.38 2.14 -23.72
N ARG A 608 4.04 2.19 -23.79
CA ARG A 608 3.18 1.08 -23.35
C ARG A 608 3.46 -0.19 -24.16
N SER A 609 3.61 -0.08 -25.48
CA SER A 609 3.90 -1.22 -26.35
C SER A 609 5.26 -1.87 -26.01
N MET A 610 6.26 -1.06 -25.64
CA MET A 610 7.55 -1.54 -25.12
C MET A 610 7.41 -2.28 -23.78
N ARG A 611 6.68 -1.72 -22.78
CA ARG A 611 6.42 -2.42 -21.50
C ARG A 611 5.69 -3.76 -21.72
N VAL A 612 4.67 -3.78 -22.57
CA VAL A 612 3.94 -5.01 -22.93
C VAL A 612 4.89 -6.03 -23.59
N TYR A 613 5.73 -5.61 -24.54
CA TYR A 613 6.74 -6.49 -25.17
C TYR A 613 7.65 -7.15 -24.13
N PHE A 614 8.23 -6.36 -23.22
CA PHE A 614 9.12 -6.88 -22.20
C PHE A 614 8.41 -7.82 -21.20
N ILE A 615 7.16 -7.54 -20.81
CA ILE A 615 6.37 -8.43 -19.94
C ILE A 615 6.08 -9.77 -20.65
N LEU A 616 5.58 -9.74 -21.89
CA LEU A 616 5.24 -10.95 -22.65
C LEU A 616 6.49 -11.74 -23.03
N ARG A 617 7.61 -11.07 -23.30
CA ARG A 617 8.93 -11.70 -23.50
C ARG A 617 9.39 -12.41 -22.23
N LYS A 618 9.35 -11.77 -21.06
CA LYS A 618 9.74 -12.36 -19.77
C LYS A 618 8.86 -13.56 -19.40
N LEU A 619 7.55 -13.48 -19.66
CA LEU A 619 6.62 -14.61 -19.51
C LEU A 619 7.00 -15.78 -20.45
N SER A 620 7.12 -15.51 -21.75
CA SER A 620 7.45 -16.52 -22.77
C SER A 620 8.77 -17.24 -22.46
N LEU A 621 9.84 -16.49 -22.17
CA LEU A 621 11.13 -17.05 -21.76
C LEU A 621 10.99 -17.98 -20.54
N LYS A 622 10.28 -17.55 -19.50
CA LYS A 622 10.07 -18.36 -18.29
C LYS A 622 9.23 -19.62 -18.55
N LEU A 623 8.15 -19.55 -19.34
CA LEU A 623 7.35 -20.72 -19.71
C LEU A 623 8.16 -21.75 -20.52
N ARG A 624 9.09 -21.27 -21.35
CA ARG A 624 9.96 -22.10 -22.22
C ARG A 624 11.26 -22.59 -21.55
N LYS A 625 11.53 -22.24 -20.29
CA LYS A 625 12.84 -22.41 -19.61
C LYS A 625 14.02 -21.76 -20.37
N GLU A 626 13.77 -20.73 -21.19
CA GLU A 626 14.81 -19.99 -21.90
C GLU A 626 15.38 -18.85 -21.03
N SER A 627 16.70 -18.72 -20.94
CA SER A 627 17.34 -17.54 -20.34
C SER A 627 17.33 -16.34 -21.28
N GLU A 628 17.23 -15.13 -20.72
CA GLU A 628 17.46 -13.90 -21.48
C GLU A 628 18.93 -13.81 -21.92
N LYS A 629 19.15 -13.42 -23.18
CA LYS A 629 20.44 -13.45 -23.89
C LYS A 629 20.71 -12.19 -24.72
N TYR A 630 19.72 -11.31 -24.85
CA TYR A 630 19.74 -10.20 -25.80
C TYR A 630 19.40 -8.84 -25.15
N LEU A 631 18.90 -8.85 -23.91
CA LEU A 631 18.62 -7.67 -23.11
C LEU A 631 19.37 -7.79 -21.77
N PRO A 632 19.98 -6.71 -21.24
CA PRO A 632 20.10 -5.37 -21.84
C PRO A 632 20.92 -5.38 -23.14
N LEU A 633 20.64 -4.44 -24.05
CA LEU A 633 21.35 -4.32 -25.35
C LEU A 633 22.85 -3.99 -25.18
N THR A 634 23.24 -3.50 -24.00
CA THR A 634 24.63 -3.26 -23.61
C THR A 634 24.93 -4.07 -22.36
N ASN A 635 25.73 -5.13 -22.47
CA ASN A 635 26.23 -5.83 -21.29
C ASN A 635 27.43 -5.06 -20.72
N THR A 636 27.24 -4.47 -19.53
CA THR A 636 28.28 -3.71 -18.82
C THR A 636 29.43 -4.58 -18.32
N GLN A 637 29.24 -5.88 -18.14
CA GLN A 637 30.28 -6.83 -17.72
C GLN A 637 31.27 -7.20 -18.84
N THR A 638 30.91 -6.95 -20.11
CA THR A 638 31.77 -7.16 -21.28
C THR A 638 32.29 -5.85 -21.87
N CYS A 639 32.08 -4.74 -21.16
CA CYS A 639 32.62 -3.44 -21.53
C CYS A 639 34.04 -3.26 -20.98
N VAL A 640 34.77 -2.27 -21.50
CA VAL A 640 36.06 -1.88 -20.92
C VAL A 640 35.81 -0.98 -19.70
N HIS A 641 36.58 -1.21 -18.63
CA HIS A 641 36.51 -0.49 -17.36
C HIS A 641 37.74 0.43 -17.17
N ILE A 642 37.72 1.23 -16.10
CA ILE A 642 38.83 2.11 -15.74
C ILE A 642 39.98 1.28 -15.16
N ASP A 643 41.22 1.66 -15.48
CA ASP A 643 42.47 0.97 -15.14
C ASP A 643 42.70 -0.43 -15.77
N ASP A 644 41.80 -0.86 -16.67
CA ASP A 644 42.05 -2.01 -17.55
C ASP A 644 43.32 -1.84 -18.40
N ASN A 645 43.97 -2.96 -18.73
CA ASN A 645 45.06 -3.02 -19.70
C ASN A 645 44.53 -3.44 -21.07
N LEU A 646 44.57 -2.53 -22.04
CA LEU A 646 44.08 -2.75 -23.41
C LEU A 646 45.26 -2.97 -24.38
N ASP A 647 45.17 -3.96 -25.27
CA ASP A 647 46.11 -4.14 -26.38
C ASP A 647 45.76 -3.14 -27.50
N LEU A 648 46.72 -2.30 -27.85
CA LEU A 648 46.61 -1.23 -28.84
C LEU A 648 47.36 -1.53 -30.14
N THR A 649 47.97 -2.71 -30.27
CA THR A 649 48.89 -3.06 -31.38
C THR A 649 48.24 -2.91 -32.76
N ASN A 650 46.92 -3.12 -32.85
CA ASN A 650 46.12 -2.93 -34.07
C ASN A 650 45.07 -1.81 -33.93
N SER A 651 45.24 -0.90 -32.96
CA SER A 651 44.30 0.20 -32.69
C SER A 651 44.72 1.52 -33.32
N ASP A 652 43.75 2.19 -33.91
CA ASP A 652 43.95 3.37 -34.75
C ASP A 652 44.00 4.66 -33.88
N LEU A 653 45.06 4.81 -33.09
CA LEU A 653 45.16 5.78 -31.99
C LEU A 653 45.14 7.26 -32.43
N LEU A 654 44.44 8.12 -31.68
CA LEU A 654 44.52 9.58 -31.81
C LEU A 654 45.09 10.24 -30.55
N ALA A 655 46.29 10.80 -30.64
CA ALA A 655 46.88 11.57 -29.54
C ALA A 655 46.13 12.89 -29.32
N CYS A 656 45.83 13.22 -28.06
CA CYS A 656 45.21 14.48 -27.67
C CYS A 656 45.72 14.99 -26.31
N THR A 657 45.49 16.27 -26.04
CA THR A 657 45.61 16.85 -24.70
C THR A 657 44.20 17.16 -24.19
N VAL A 658 43.80 16.49 -23.12
CA VAL A 658 42.50 16.67 -22.47
C VAL A 658 42.65 17.66 -21.34
N ILE A 659 41.83 18.71 -21.35
CA ILE A 659 41.79 19.77 -20.34
C ILE A 659 40.44 19.71 -19.63
N THR A 660 40.45 19.37 -18.34
CA THR A 660 39.23 19.33 -17.50
C THR A 660 38.79 20.73 -17.09
N ARG A 661 37.65 20.84 -16.39
CA ARG A 661 37.14 22.11 -15.83
C ARG A 661 38.17 22.80 -14.92
N ASP A 662 38.96 22.00 -14.22
CA ASP A 662 40.01 22.40 -13.29
C ASP A 662 41.28 22.89 -14.01
N SER A 663 41.23 23.04 -15.34
CA SER A 663 42.34 23.43 -16.23
C SER A 663 43.54 22.49 -16.25
N VAL A 664 43.45 21.32 -15.59
CA VAL A 664 44.49 20.28 -15.60
C VAL A 664 44.63 19.70 -17.01
N LYS A 665 45.82 19.82 -17.58
CA LYS A 665 46.14 19.34 -18.94
C LYS A 665 46.80 17.97 -18.86
N THR A 666 46.13 16.94 -19.39
CA THR A 666 46.68 15.56 -19.45
C THR A 666 46.82 15.10 -20.89
N ARG A 667 47.96 14.48 -21.24
CA ARG A 667 48.13 13.87 -22.56
C ARG A 667 47.55 12.46 -22.55
N ARG A 668 46.71 12.15 -23.51
CA ARG A 668 45.97 10.87 -23.61
C ARG A 668 45.94 10.41 -25.07
N PHE A 669 45.67 9.13 -25.29
CA PHE A 669 45.29 8.62 -26.60
C PHE A 669 43.80 8.26 -26.58
N LEU A 670 43.07 8.77 -27.57
CA LEU A 670 41.68 8.45 -27.82
C LEU A 670 41.59 7.17 -28.66
N VAL A 671 40.88 6.18 -28.11
CA VAL A 671 40.49 4.92 -28.76
C VAL A 671 38.97 4.89 -28.86
N ILE A 672 38.44 4.32 -29.93
CA ILE A 672 37.00 4.21 -30.18
C ILE A 672 36.68 2.75 -30.45
N ASP A 673 35.92 2.15 -29.54
CA ASP A 673 35.43 0.78 -29.57
C ASP A 673 34.02 0.72 -30.22
N ILE A 674 33.37 -0.45 -30.18
CA ILE A 674 32.01 -0.74 -30.64
C ILE A 674 30.95 0.16 -29.99
N PHE A 675 30.98 0.32 -28.66
CA PHE A 675 29.98 1.08 -27.90
C PHE A 675 30.58 2.19 -27.02
N GLN A 676 31.89 2.19 -26.82
CA GLN A 676 32.59 3.10 -25.90
C GLN A 676 33.66 3.92 -26.64
N PHE A 677 33.94 5.12 -26.14
CA PHE A 677 35.21 5.78 -26.37
C PHE A 677 36.04 5.72 -25.09
N ILE A 678 37.34 5.58 -25.26
CA ILE A 678 38.27 5.19 -24.21
C ILE A 678 39.47 6.15 -24.29
N LEU A 679 39.86 6.73 -23.15
CA LEU A 679 41.12 7.46 -23.03
C LEU A 679 42.15 6.57 -22.36
N VAL A 680 43.26 6.30 -23.05
CA VAL A 680 44.35 5.47 -22.55
C VAL A 680 45.65 6.25 -22.37
N GLU A 681 46.46 5.80 -21.42
CA GLU A 681 47.85 6.21 -21.22
C GLU A 681 48.77 5.02 -21.58
N PRO A 682 49.89 5.22 -22.32
CA PRO A 682 50.74 4.11 -22.75
C PRO A 682 51.34 3.36 -21.56
N SER A 683 51.27 2.02 -21.58
CA SER A 683 51.70 1.19 -20.47
C SER A 683 53.22 1.08 -20.40
N GLN A 684 53.81 1.53 -19.29
CA GLN A 684 55.26 1.38 -19.03
C GLN A 684 55.70 -0.09 -18.92
N LYS A 685 54.76 -1.04 -18.73
CA LYS A 685 55.06 -2.46 -18.50
C LYS A 685 55.10 -3.29 -19.80
N ARG A 686 54.45 -2.84 -20.88
CA ARG A 686 54.39 -3.55 -22.18
C ARG A 686 54.25 -2.57 -23.34
N MET A 687 55.18 -2.63 -24.30
CA MET A 687 55.05 -1.91 -25.56
C MET A 687 53.79 -2.38 -26.30
N GLY A 688 53.06 -1.45 -26.94
CA GLY A 688 51.80 -1.75 -27.63
C GLY A 688 50.56 -1.85 -26.73
N TRP A 689 50.69 -1.73 -25.40
CA TRP A 689 49.56 -1.75 -24.47
C TRP A 689 49.29 -0.36 -23.87
N GLY A 690 48.05 -0.10 -23.47
CA GLY A 690 47.65 1.09 -22.72
C GLY A 690 46.84 0.78 -21.47
N VAL A 691 46.95 1.64 -20.45
CA VAL A 691 46.12 1.62 -19.25
C VAL A 691 44.96 2.59 -19.44
N VAL A 692 43.74 2.15 -19.19
CA VAL A 692 42.52 2.95 -19.36
C VAL A 692 42.40 3.98 -18.23
N LYS A 693 42.14 5.25 -18.58
CA LYS A 693 42.00 6.38 -17.63
C LYS A 693 40.66 7.11 -17.69
N PHE A 694 39.86 6.87 -18.72
CA PHE A 694 38.45 7.25 -18.77
C PHE A 694 37.71 6.37 -19.79
N VAL A 695 36.45 6.07 -19.53
CA VAL A 695 35.55 5.39 -20.47
C VAL A 695 34.20 6.10 -20.49
N GLY A 696 33.64 6.32 -21.68
CA GLY A 696 32.29 6.85 -21.85
C GLY A 696 31.56 6.18 -23.01
N PHE A 697 30.26 5.98 -22.90
CA PHE A 697 29.46 5.40 -23.99
C PHE A 697 29.32 6.37 -25.16
N LEU A 698 29.45 5.85 -26.39
CA LEU A 698 29.36 6.63 -27.63
C LEU A 698 27.96 7.22 -27.87
N GLN A 699 26.92 6.72 -27.21
CA GLN A 699 25.57 7.27 -27.32
C GLN A 699 25.39 8.60 -26.56
N ASP A 700 26.09 8.75 -25.42
CA ASP A 700 25.93 9.84 -24.45
C ASP A 700 26.92 10.99 -24.67
N ILE A 701 27.69 10.92 -25.77
CA ILE A 701 28.70 11.91 -26.14
C ILE A 701 28.12 13.03 -27.01
N GLU A 702 28.41 14.27 -26.63
CA GLU A 702 28.16 15.48 -27.42
C GLU A 702 29.50 16.11 -27.79
N VAL A 703 29.71 16.34 -29.10
CA VAL A 703 31.00 16.76 -29.67
C VAL A 703 30.82 18.04 -30.47
N MET A 704 31.29 19.16 -29.91
CA MET A 704 31.29 20.46 -30.58
C MET A 704 32.70 20.83 -31.02
N GLY A 705 32.83 21.58 -32.13
CA GLY A 705 34.09 22.24 -32.46
C GLY A 705 34.22 23.55 -31.68
N ASP A 706 35.44 23.94 -31.35
CA ASP A 706 35.72 25.33 -30.95
C ASP A 706 35.59 26.25 -32.19
N GLN A 707 35.05 27.46 -32.02
CA GLN A 707 34.92 28.45 -33.10
C GLN A 707 36.21 29.26 -33.30
N HIS A 708 37.13 29.23 -32.32
CA HIS A 708 38.35 30.05 -32.29
C HIS A 708 39.65 29.22 -32.40
N ASP A 709 39.61 27.90 -32.13
CA ASP A 709 40.74 26.98 -32.39
C ASP A 709 40.28 25.76 -33.19
N SER A 710 40.64 25.71 -34.48
CA SER A 710 40.29 24.61 -35.38
C SER A 710 40.90 23.25 -34.96
N ARG A 711 41.89 23.25 -34.06
CA ARG A 711 42.49 22.02 -33.51
C ARG A 711 41.78 21.50 -32.27
N CYS A 712 40.65 22.09 -31.87
CA CYS A 712 40.02 21.82 -30.60
C CYS A 712 38.56 21.34 -30.71
N LEU A 713 38.23 20.33 -29.92
CA LEU A 713 36.86 19.86 -29.68
C LEU A 713 36.47 20.09 -28.22
N HIS A 714 35.21 20.47 -27.99
CA HIS A 714 34.58 20.39 -26.68
C HIS A 714 33.77 19.10 -26.63
N ILE A 715 34.07 18.23 -25.67
CA ILE A 715 33.44 16.93 -25.51
C ILE A 715 32.75 16.87 -24.15
N THR A 716 31.45 16.63 -24.20
CA THR A 716 30.61 16.38 -23.02
C THR A 716 30.12 14.94 -23.06
N VAL A 717 30.24 14.22 -21.94
CA VAL A 717 29.64 12.89 -21.74
C VAL A 717 28.57 13.04 -20.68
N LYS A 718 27.34 12.72 -21.05
CA LYS A 718 26.19 12.75 -20.12
C LYS A 718 26.09 11.45 -19.32
N SER A 719 25.48 11.53 -18.16
CA SER A 719 25.15 10.35 -17.36
C SER A 719 24.08 9.51 -18.04
N SER A 720 24.17 8.19 -17.85
CA SER A 720 23.01 7.30 -17.99
C SER A 720 21.83 7.88 -17.19
N PRO A 721 20.58 7.81 -17.69
CA PRO A 721 19.40 8.33 -16.99
C PRO A 721 19.06 7.60 -15.68
N THR A 722 19.73 6.48 -15.39
CA THR A 722 19.45 5.51 -14.30
C THR A 722 19.63 6.00 -12.86
N GLN A 723 19.83 7.29 -12.60
CA GLN A 723 19.89 7.85 -11.23
C GLN A 723 19.16 9.18 -11.05
N GLN A 724 19.09 10.04 -12.06
CA GLN A 724 18.29 11.27 -12.04
C GLN A 724 17.74 11.57 -13.45
N ARG A 725 16.50 12.06 -13.55
CA ARG A 725 15.91 12.53 -14.82
C ARG A 725 16.70 13.68 -15.45
N THR A 726 17.53 14.37 -14.67
CA THR A 726 18.54 15.32 -15.13
C THR A 726 19.84 14.60 -15.52
N ARG A 727 20.10 14.46 -16.82
CA ARG A 727 21.38 13.94 -17.34
C ARG A 727 22.54 14.89 -16.99
N THR A 728 23.26 14.62 -15.90
CA THR A 728 24.42 15.41 -15.48
C THR A 728 25.66 15.07 -16.33
N PRO A 729 26.60 16.01 -16.56
CA PRO A 729 27.80 15.72 -17.33
C PRO A 729 28.84 15.00 -16.48
N ILE A 730 29.06 13.71 -16.73
CA ILE A 730 30.16 12.90 -16.15
C ILE A 730 31.52 13.48 -16.56
N LEU A 731 31.63 13.91 -17.81
CA LEU A 731 32.81 14.60 -18.34
C LEU A 731 32.33 15.83 -19.12
N ALA A 732 33.03 16.95 -18.96
CA ALA A 732 32.92 18.11 -19.83
C ALA A 732 34.31 18.73 -19.94
N ALA A 733 35.01 18.45 -21.05
CA ALA A 733 36.43 18.73 -21.21
C ALA A 733 36.78 19.22 -22.62
N LYS A 734 37.88 19.98 -22.70
CA LYS A 734 38.41 20.56 -23.93
C LYS A 734 39.56 19.68 -24.45
N PHE A 735 39.38 19.12 -25.64
CA PHE A 735 40.30 18.17 -26.29
C PHE A 735 41.08 18.90 -27.39
N MET A 736 42.36 19.16 -27.16
CA MET A 736 43.27 19.74 -28.16
C MET A 736 44.04 18.65 -28.89
N PHE A 737 44.14 18.79 -30.21
CA PHE A 737 44.91 17.92 -31.09
C PHE A 737 46.11 18.68 -31.68
N ASP A 738 47.13 17.95 -32.18
CA ASP A 738 48.34 18.59 -32.71
C ASP A 738 48.05 19.50 -33.93
N ASP A 739 47.11 19.05 -34.79
CA ASP A 739 46.72 19.70 -36.04
C ASP A 739 45.19 19.58 -36.32
N HIS A 740 44.70 20.36 -37.28
CA HIS A 740 43.29 20.41 -37.68
C HIS A 740 42.78 19.09 -38.30
N ILE A 741 43.65 18.33 -38.98
CA ILE A 741 43.30 17.07 -39.63
C ILE A 741 43.02 16.01 -38.56
N ARG A 742 43.86 15.91 -37.52
CA ARG A 742 43.62 15.06 -36.33
C ARG A 742 42.36 15.46 -35.57
N CYS A 743 42.12 16.77 -35.39
CA CYS A 743 40.90 17.28 -34.77
C CYS A 743 39.64 16.85 -35.55
N MET A 744 39.62 17.05 -36.87
CA MET A 744 38.46 16.65 -37.69
C MET A 744 38.33 15.14 -37.83
N ALA A 745 39.43 14.39 -37.87
CA ALA A 745 39.41 12.92 -37.81
C ALA A 745 38.82 12.42 -36.49
N ALA A 746 39.18 13.02 -35.34
CA ALA A 746 38.57 12.71 -34.05
C ALA A 746 37.07 13.00 -34.06
N LYS A 747 36.65 14.19 -34.52
CA LYS A 747 35.24 14.58 -34.62
C LYS A 747 34.44 13.61 -35.51
N GLN A 748 34.95 13.30 -36.70
CA GLN A 748 34.33 12.36 -37.63
C GLN A 748 34.24 10.94 -37.05
N ARG A 749 35.31 10.43 -36.43
CA ARG A 749 35.31 9.09 -35.82
C ARG A 749 34.36 8.99 -34.62
N LEU A 750 34.26 10.03 -33.79
CA LEU A 750 33.32 10.05 -32.66
C LEU A 750 31.86 10.12 -33.12
N VAL A 751 31.53 11.00 -34.07
CA VAL A 751 30.16 11.11 -34.62
C VAL A 751 29.77 9.83 -35.38
N LYS A 752 30.65 9.31 -36.23
CA LYS A 752 30.43 8.04 -36.95
C LYS A 752 30.41 6.84 -35.99
N GLY A 753 31.15 6.89 -34.89
CA GLY A 753 31.12 5.91 -33.80
C GLY A 753 29.76 5.90 -33.10
N ARG A 754 29.27 7.07 -32.67
CA ARG A 754 27.92 7.24 -32.11
C ARG A 754 26.83 6.72 -33.05
N GLN A 755 26.89 7.09 -34.33
CA GLN A 755 25.94 6.59 -35.33
C GLN A 755 26.03 5.07 -35.50
N LYS A 756 27.22 4.51 -35.67
CA LYS A 756 27.43 3.06 -35.83
C LYS A 756 27.05 2.26 -34.58
N ALA A 757 27.19 2.83 -33.39
CA ALA A 757 26.71 2.26 -32.12
C ALA A 757 25.17 2.24 -32.09
N ARG A 758 24.50 3.34 -32.46
CA ARG A 758 23.04 3.43 -32.61
C ARG A 758 22.52 2.40 -33.63
N GLU A 759 23.12 2.36 -34.82
CA GLU A 759 22.78 1.40 -35.89
C GLU A 759 22.96 -0.05 -35.43
N ARG A 760 24.00 -0.36 -34.66
CA ARG A 760 24.21 -1.70 -34.07
C ARG A 760 23.13 -2.06 -33.06
N LYS A 761 22.76 -1.16 -32.14
CA LYS A 761 21.67 -1.38 -31.18
C LYS A 761 20.32 -1.55 -31.87
N LEU A 762 19.99 -0.66 -32.81
CA LEU A 762 18.77 -0.79 -33.63
C LEU A 762 18.75 -2.12 -34.41
N HIS A 763 19.88 -2.57 -34.97
CA HIS A 763 19.96 -3.88 -35.64
C HIS A 763 19.81 -5.07 -34.66
N MET A 764 20.23 -4.93 -33.40
CA MET A 764 19.96 -5.92 -32.34
C MET A 764 18.46 -5.95 -31.97
N ILE A 765 17.81 -4.80 -31.87
CA ILE A 765 16.34 -4.69 -31.72
C ILE A 765 15.63 -5.30 -32.93
N GLY A 766 16.05 -4.99 -34.16
CA GLY A 766 15.49 -5.58 -35.38
C GLY A 766 15.55 -7.10 -35.36
N LYS A 767 16.68 -7.70 -34.95
CA LYS A 767 16.80 -9.15 -34.72
C LYS A 767 15.84 -9.65 -33.63
N LEU A 768 15.72 -8.94 -32.51
CA LEU A 768 14.78 -9.26 -31.43
C LEU A 768 13.29 -9.22 -31.85
N LEU A 769 12.96 -8.47 -32.91
CA LEU A 769 11.60 -8.35 -33.47
C LEU A 769 11.36 -9.26 -34.69
N ASP A 770 12.40 -9.68 -35.43
CA ASP A 770 12.25 -10.54 -36.63
C ASP A 770 12.56 -12.04 -36.38
N GLN A 771 13.21 -12.40 -35.26
CA GLN A 771 13.64 -13.78 -34.94
C GLN A 771 12.53 -14.85 -34.98
N ILE A 772 11.26 -14.47 -34.86
CA ILE A 772 10.13 -15.41 -34.88
C ILE A 772 9.80 -15.89 -36.30
N ARG A 773 10.26 -15.20 -37.37
CA ARG A 773 10.03 -15.65 -38.76
C ARG A 773 10.80 -16.92 -39.16
N SER A 774 11.63 -17.47 -38.29
CA SER A 774 12.57 -18.56 -38.57
C SER A 774 12.30 -19.91 -37.85
N SER A 775 11.21 -20.06 -37.11
CA SER A 775 10.80 -21.38 -36.58
C SER A 775 10.00 -22.17 -37.63
N PRO A 776 10.34 -23.46 -37.90
CA PRO A 776 9.59 -24.27 -38.85
C PRO A 776 8.20 -24.62 -38.28
N SER A 777 7.15 -24.13 -38.93
CA SER A 777 5.76 -24.44 -38.58
C SER A 777 5.28 -25.74 -39.26
N PRO A 778 4.39 -26.52 -38.62
CA PRO A 778 3.74 -27.67 -39.27
C PRO A 778 2.94 -27.27 -40.53
N PRO A 779 2.71 -28.20 -41.48
CA PRO A 779 2.25 -27.86 -42.83
C PRO A 779 0.87 -27.19 -42.89
N GLN A 780 0.74 -26.26 -43.84
CA GLN A 780 -0.39 -25.33 -44.00
C GLN A 780 -1.70 -26.00 -44.49
N ASN A 781 -2.41 -26.75 -43.64
CA ASN A 781 -3.74 -27.29 -44.00
C ASN A 781 -4.92 -26.84 -43.12
N ILE A 782 -4.70 -26.42 -41.86
CA ILE A 782 -5.81 -26.05 -40.96
C ILE A 782 -6.43 -24.66 -41.29
N ARG A 783 -5.64 -23.71 -41.84
CA ARG A 783 -6.11 -22.35 -42.18
C ARG A 783 -7.15 -22.27 -43.32
N ARG A 784 -7.58 -23.39 -43.92
CA ARG A 784 -8.55 -23.42 -45.04
C ARG A 784 -10.01 -23.64 -44.64
N MET A 785 -10.31 -24.08 -43.41
CA MET A 785 -11.69 -24.43 -43.01
C MET A 785 -12.46 -23.24 -42.39
N GLN A 786 -11.85 -22.46 -41.50
CA GLN A 786 -12.50 -21.30 -40.85
C GLN A 786 -12.83 -20.11 -41.79
N ARG A 787 -12.33 -20.11 -43.04
CA ARG A 787 -12.64 -19.06 -44.04
C ARG A 787 -13.89 -19.34 -44.90
N ARG A 788 -14.74 -20.30 -44.52
CA ARG A 788 -15.97 -20.64 -45.27
C ARG A 788 -17.29 -20.29 -44.57
N ALA A 789 -17.24 -19.68 -43.40
CA ALA A 789 -18.42 -19.36 -42.57
C ALA A 789 -18.80 -17.86 -42.51
N MET A 790 -18.24 -17.01 -43.37
CA MET A 790 -18.77 -15.66 -43.63
C MET A 790 -18.69 -15.33 -45.12
N THR A 791 -19.84 -15.05 -45.74
CA THR A 791 -19.94 -14.58 -47.12
C THR A 791 -21.03 -13.51 -47.25
N ARG A 792 -20.78 -12.54 -48.15
CA ARG A 792 -21.60 -11.33 -48.45
C ARG A 792 -21.51 -10.21 -47.40
N GLY A 793 -21.23 -9.00 -47.89
CA GLY A 793 -20.88 -7.81 -47.10
C GLY A 793 -19.70 -7.09 -47.75
N ASP A 794 -19.96 -5.96 -48.41
CA ASP A 794 -19.13 -5.34 -49.46
C ASP A 794 -17.67 -4.99 -49.10
N ARG A 795 -16.81 -5.02 -50.12
CA ARG A 795 -15.48 -4.37 -50.11
C ARG A 795 -15.55 -3.01 -50.80
N PRO A 796 -15.17 -1.90 -50.17
CA PRO A 796 -14.64 -0.77 -50.92
C PRO A 796 -13.23 -1.12 -51.44
N LEU A 797 -12.93 -0.75 -52.69
CA LEU A 797 -11.58 -0.80 -53.24
C LEU A 797 -10.79 0.42 -52.78
N TYR A 798 -9.54 0.23 -52.36
CA TYR A 798 -8.59 1.33 -52.19
C TYR A 798 -7.36 1.08 -53.07
N VAL A 799 -6.97 2.10 -53.85
CA VAL A 799 -5.88 2.06 -54.81
C VAL A 799 -4.69 2.84 -54.24
N PRO A 800 -3.45 2.32 -54.30
CA PRO A 800 -2.30 3.06 -53.81
C PRO A 800 -1.98 4.26 -54.72
N ILE A 801 -1.92 5.46 -54.15
CA ILE A 801 -1.50 6.68 -54.83
C ILE A 801 -0.18 7.18 -54.20
N SER A 802 0.74 7.61 -55.05
CA SER A 802 2.08 8.05 -54.66
C SER A 802 2.29 9.55 -54.87
N LYS A 803 3.08 10.17 -53.98
CA LYS A 803 3.76 11.47 -54.10
C LYS A 803 2.92 12.70 -54.53
N ALA A 804 2.52 13.53 -53.56
CA ALA A 804 2.48 14.99 -53.71
C ALA A 804 2.64 15.70 -52.35
N LEU A 805 3.16 16.93 -52.38
CA LEU A 805 3.24 17.95 -51.33
C LEU A 805 2.84 19.29 -51.98
N PRO A 806 2.58 20.38 -51.24
CA PRO A 806 1.78 20.52 -50.01
C PRO A 806 0.69 21.61 -50.16
N GLY A 807 -0.30 21.69 -49.26
CA GLY A 807 -1.33 22.76 -49.30
C GLY A 807 -2.34 22.72 -48.16
N LEU A 808 -2.86 23.89 -47.77
CA LEU A 808 -3.62 24.10 -46.52
C LEU A 808 -4.95 23.32 -46.38
N ALA A 809 -5.13 22.77 -45.17
CA ALA A 809 -6.31 22.80 -44.30
C ALA A 809 -7.74 22.79 -44.88
N MET A 810 -8.56 21.87 -44.38
CA MET A 810 -9.97 22.15 -44.08
C MET A 810 -10.40 21.52 -42.75
N VAL A 811 -11.27 22.20 -42.02
CA VAL A 811 -11.87 21.71 -40.77
C VAL A 811 -12.93 20.65 -41.07
N VAL A 812 -12.94 19.56 -40.31
CA VAL A 812 -14.09 18.65 -40.19
C VAL A 812 -14.46 18.55 -38.71
N ASN A 813 -15.66 19.01 -38.38
CA ASN A 813 -16.27 18.88 -37.05
C ASN A 813 -17.39 17.85 -37.16
N ASP A 814 -17.17 16.64 -36.66
CA ASP A 814 -18.18 15.57 -36.74
C ASP A 814 -19.07 15.57 -35.49
N GLY A 815 -20.26 16.15 -35.65
CA GLY A 815 -21.29 16.23 -34.61
C GLY A 815 -22.41 15.24 -34.89
N SER A 816 -22.41 14.11 -34.18
CA SER A 816 -23.44 13.08 -34.28
C SER A 816 -24.86 13.64 -34.09
N ARG A 817 -25.85 13.15 -34.85
CA ARG A 817 -27.26 13.50 -34.61
C ARG A 817 -28.22 12.32 -34.77
N ASN A 818 -29.09 12.17 -33.78
CA ASN A 818 -30.11 11.13 -33.75
C ASN A 818 -31.27 11.39 -34.73
N GLU A 819 -31.81 10.28 -35.24
CA GLU A 819 -33.18 9.98 -35.68
C GLU A 819 -34.25 11.05 -36.08
N LYS A 820 -35.14 10.59 -36.99
CA LYS A 820 -36.58 10.92 -37.09
C LYS A 820 -37.01 12.32 -37.58
N GLY A 821 -36.76 12.59 -38.86
CA GLY A 821 -37.75 12.32 -39.93
C GLY A 821 -38.89 13.31 -40.26
N ARG A 822 -39.21 13.38 -41.58
CA ARG A 822 -40.36 14.05 -42.25
C ARG A 822 -40.33 15.61 -42.25
N ARG A 823 -40.66 16.34 -43.34
CA ARG A 823 -41.25 15.96 -44.66
C ARG A 823 -41.12 17.13 -45.69
N LYS A 824 -40.59 16.88 -46.92
CA LYS A 824 -40.75 17.67 -48.18
C LYS A 824 -40.26 19.16 -48.19
N SER A 825 -39.81 19.80 -49.29
CA SER A 825 -39.40 19.37 -50.66
C SER A 825 -38.95 20.55 -51.56
N ARG A 826 -38.13 20.27 -52.61
CA ARG A 826 -37.91 21.00 -53.90
C ARG A 826 -36.83 22.12 -54.04
N GLU A 827 -35.75 21.73 -54.74
CA GLU A 827 -35.17 22.33 -55.98
C GLU A 827 -34.32 23.64 -56.04
N ALA A 828 -33.16 23.51 -56.72
CA ALA A 828 -32.42 24.46 -57.60
C ALA A 828 -31.51 25.61 -57.05
N SER A 829 -30.19 25.32 -56.93
CA SER A 829 -29.06 25.76 -57.81
C SER A 829 -29.07 27.11 -58.59
N PRO A 830 -27.90 27.69 -59.00
CA PRO A 830 -26.49 27.57 -58.53
C PRO A 830 -25.65 28.90 -58.62
N ALA A 831 -24.30 28.80 -58.67
CA ALA A 831 -23.29 29.75 -59.24
C ALA A 831 -22.64 30.83 -58.30
N VAL A 832 -21.37 31.32 -58.46
CA VAL A 832 -20.20 30.94 -59.31
C VAL A 832 -18.83 31.51 -58.79
N GLN A 833 -17.77 30.69 -58.84
CA GLN A 833 -16.30 30.92 -59.10
C GLN A 833 -15.41 32.08 -58.52
N ASN A 834 -14.32 31.66 -57.84
CA ASN A 834 -12.86 31.84 -58.16
C ASN A 834 -11.98 33.09 -57.85
N ARG A 835 -10.77 32.77 -57.31
CA ARG A 835 -9.39 33.31 -57.54
C ARG A 835 -8.96 34.67 -56.92
N VAL A 836 -7.66 34.97 -56.63
CA VAL A 836 -6.46 34.20 -56.15
C VAL A 836 -5.25 35.17 -55.93
N HIS A 837 -4.13 34.72 -55.31
CA HIS A 837 -2.81 35.40 -55.07
C HIS A 837 -2.74 36.49 -53.96
N GLU A 838 -1.62 36.79 -53.28
CA GLU A 838 -0.42 36.01 -52.82
C GLU A 838 0.47 36.84 -51.82
N GLU A 839 1.59 36.26 -51.34
CA GLU A 839 2.80 36.89 -50.72
C GLU A 839 2.83 37.40 -49.24
N GLU A 840 4.05 37.75 -48.77
CA GLU A 840 4.64 37.41 -47.45
C GLU A 840 4.74 38.54 -46.36
N ILE A 841 4.74 38.12 -45.08
CA ILE A 841 5.68 38.43 -43.95
C ILE A 841 6.44 39.79 -44.00
N PRO A 842 6.37 40.68 -42.96
CA PRO A 842 7.13 40.46 -41.71
C PRO A 842 6.56 41.02 -40.37
N LEU A 843 7.27 40.72 -39.27
CA LEU A 843 6.98 41.14 -37.89
C LEU A 843 7.30 42.63 -37.63
N GLY A 844 6.62 43.29 -36.67
CA GLY A 844 7.04 44.61 -36.17
C GLY A 844 6.29 45.20 -34.96
N SER A 845 6.99 45.29 -33.83
CA SER A 845 6.91 46.34 -32.78
C SER A 845 5.57 46.80 -32.14
N ILE A 846 5.48 46.62 -30.80
CA ILE A 846 4.58 47.36 -29.90
C ILE A 846 5.32 48.57 -29.28
N LYS A 847 4.70 49.76 -29.24
CA LYS A 847 5.15 50.98 -28.50
C LYS A 847 3.98 51.96 -28.28
N GLY A 848 3.99 52.75 -27.19
CA GLY A 848 2.98 53.79 -26.86
C GLY A 848 1.83 53.26 -25.98
N ASN A 849 1.73 53.42 -24.64
CA ASN A 849 2.15 54.43 -23.65
C ASN A 849 1.13 55.58 -23.38
N SER A 850 0.77 55.77 -22.09
CA SER A 850 0.28 57.01 -21.43
C SER A 850 -1.20 57.47 -21.47
N ALA A 851 -1.99 56.97 -20.50
CA ALA A 851 -2.60 57.70 -19.37
C ALA A 851 -3.37 59.05 -19.52
N ARG A 852 -4.60 59.12 -18.93
CA ARG A 852 -5.16 60.21 -18.07
C ARG A 852 -6.50 59.74 -17.42
N LYS A 853 -6.82 60.11 -16.16
CA LYS A 853 -7.73 61.21 -15.69
C LYS A 853 -9.08 61.31 -16.45
N SER A 854 -10.26 61.53 -15.84
CA SER A 854 -10.67 61.69 -14.42
C SER A 854 -12.19 61.98 -14.26
N ILE A 855 -12.72 61.94 -13.02
CA ILE A 855 -13.84 62.77 -12.45
C ILE A 855 -15.34 62.36 -12.64
N SER A 856 -16.07 62.48 -11.51
CA SER A 856 -17.53 62.69 -11.23
C SER A 856 -18.65 61.69 -11.60
N SER A 857 -19.50 61.43 -10.60
CA SER A 857 -20.90 60.96 -10.63
C SER A 857 -21.90 62.04 -11.13
N PRO A 858 -23.23 61.78 -11.28
CA PRO A 858 -24.16 61.99 -10.15
C PRO A 858 -25.50 61.19 -10.12
N SER A 859 -26.14 61.15 -8.92
CA SER A 859 -27.61 61.07 -8.66
C SER A 859 -28.39 59.78 -9.07
N GLN A 860 -29.55 59.39 -8.47
CA GLN A 860 -30.42 60.00 -7.44
C GLN A 860 -31.36 58.96 -6.76
N ALA A 861 -31.86 59.26 -5.54
CA ALA A 861 -33.16 58.82 -4.95
C ALA A 861 -33.43 57.30 -4.65
N ARG A 862 -34.21 56.90 -3.62
CA ARG A 862 -34.92 57.65 -2.56
C ARG A 862 -35.28 56.78 -1.31
N ASP A 863 -35.44 57.47 -0.17
CA ASP A 863 -36.43 57.32 0.93
C ASP A 863 -37.13 55.95 1.12
N LEU A 864 -37.22 55.27 2.28
CA LEU A 864 -36.91 55.49 3.73
C LEU A 864 -36.76 54.07 4.41
N ASN A 865 -36.71 53.77 5.72
CA ASN A 865 -37.01 54.44 7.00
C ASN A 865 -36.19 53.82 8.19
N GLY A 866 -36.51 54.13 9.46
CA GLY A 866 -35.98 53.51 10.70
C GLY A 866 -37.06 53.32 11.80
N PRO A 867 -36.76 53.29 13.13
CA PRO A 867 -35.54 53.82 13.77
C PRO A 867 -34.92 53.06 14.99
N SER A 868 -33.59 53.24 15.19
CA SER A 868 -32.86 53.39 16.49
C SER A 868 -32.85 52.23 17.52
N SER A 869 -31.84 52.06 18.40
CA SER A 869 -30.74 52.98 18.80
C SER A 869 -29.43 52.27 19.24
N ASN A 870 -28.29 52.87 18.88
CA ASN A 870 -27.03 53.14 19.63
C ASN A 870 -26.54 52.16 20.75
N SER A 871 -25.24 51.90 20.95
CA SER A 871 -24.04 52.72 20.67
C SER A 871 -22.74 51.88 20.52
N SER A 872 -21.68 52.50 19.97
CA SER A 872 -20.29 52.00 19.89
C SER A 872 -19.35 53.00 20.62
N PRO A 873 -18.02 52.76 20.83
CA PRO A 873 -17.03 52.74 19.72
C PRO A 873 -15.74 51.86 19.90
N SER A 874 -15.04 51.63 18.78
CA SER A 874 -13.56 51.45 18.58
C SER A 874 -12.69 50.69 19.60
N THR A 875 -11.76 49.83 19.18
CA THR A 875 -10.42 50.22 18.63
C THR A 875 -9.77 49.10 17.79
N GLN A 876 -8.68 49.41 17.07
CA GLN A 876 -7.95 48.58 16.08
C GLN A 876 -7.16 47.37 16.66
N PRO A 877 -6.77 46.39 15.80
CA PRO A 877 -6.10 45.15 16.21
C PRO A 877 -4.59 45.29 16.43
N THR A 878 -4.01 44.42 17.27
CA THR A 878 -2.56 44.34 17.53
C THR A 878 -2.03 42.93 17.25
N GLN A 879 -0.81 42.83 16.71
CA GLN A 879 -0.14 41.57 16.39
C GLN A 879 0.37 40.85 17.65
N THR A 880 0.32 39.52 17.68
CA THR A 880 1.00 38.68 18.68
C THR A 880 2.40 38.29 18.20
N SER A 881 3.41 38.44 19.06
CA SER A 881 4.83 38.19 18.74
C SER A 881 5.51 37.30 19.77
N LYS A 882 6.66 36.73 19.39
CA LYS A 882 7.39 35.69 20.14
C LYS A 882 8.13 36.26 21.37
N LEU A 883 8.15 35.45 22.43
CA LEU A 883 9.13 35.44 23.52
C LEU A 883 9.47 33.95 23.74
N THR A 884 10.69 33.42 23.69
CA THR A 884 12.04 33.98 23.84
C THR A 884 12.36 34.43 25.26
N LEU A 885 12.80 33.47 26.08
CA LEU A 885 13.49 33.72 27.34
C LEU A 885 14.96 34.05 27.08
N ASN A 886 15.53 34.96 27.85
CA ASN A 886 16.97 35.12 27.98
C ASN A 886 17.28 35.61 29.40
N ILE A 887 18.32 35.06 30.04
CA ILE A 887 18.75 35.43 31.40
C ILE A 887 20.02 36.28 31.28
N SER A 888 20.15 37.32 32.10
CA SER A 888 21.28 38.24 32.08
C SER A 888 22.19 38.02 33.29
N SER A 889 23.51 38.09 33.07
CA SER A 889 24.53 38.29 34.11
C SER A 889 25.79 38.86 33.47
N ASP A 890 26.03 40.15 33.66
CA ASP A 890 27.35 40.75 33.45
C ASP A 890 28.31 40.30 34.57
N ASP A 891 29.61 40.12 34.28
CA ASP A 891 30.59 41.16 34.62
C ASP A 891 31.97 40.91 33.95
N ALA A 892 32.88 41.88 34.07
CA ALA A 892 34.08 42.02 33.24
C ALA A 892 35.31 41.16 33.62
N HIS A 893 36.21 40.91 32.66
CA HIS A 893 37.55 41.53 32.65
C HIS A 893 38.31 41.38 31.30
N LYS A 894 39.56 41.86 31.22
CA LYS A 894 40.30 42.25 29.98
C LYS A 894 41.53 41.35 29.64
N PRO A 895 42.22 41.53 28.49
CA PRO A 895 42.95 40.45 27.80
C PRO A 895 44.49 40.60 27.70
N THR A 896 45.15 39.53 27.25
CA THR A 896 46.49 39.42 26.61
C THR A 896 46.69 37.95 26.15
N SER A 897 47.60 37.51 25.27
CA SER A 897 48.28 38.02 24.04
C SER A 897 49.42 37.02 23.69
N SER A 898 49.89 36.94 22.43
CA SER A 898 50.89 35.96 21.91
C SER A 898 50.41 34.49 21.88
N ALA A 899 50.67 33.61 20.90
CA ALA A 899 51.56 33.52 19.72
C ALA A 899 53.01 33.07 19.96
N THR A 900 53.34 31.82 19.56
CA THR A 900 54.30 31.50 18.47
C THR A 900 54.36 29.99 18.11
N ASN A 901 54.37 29.72 16.80
CA ASN A 901 55.07 28.66 16.03
C ASN A 901 55.55 27.34 16.67
N GLY A 902 55.35 26.21 15.94
CA GLY A 902 56.49 25.32 15.64
C GLY A 902 56.23 23.83 15.30
N LYS A 903 56.16 23.50 14.00
CA LYS A 903 56.52 22.20 13.36
C LYS A 903 55.75 20.92 13.75
N GLU A 904 54.96 20.32 12.85
CA GLU A 904 55.30 19.42 11.72
C GLU A 904 55.47 17.92 12.12
N VAL A 905 54.53 17.05 11.69
CA VAL A 905 54.75 15.88 10.78
C VAL A 905 53.52 14.93 10.74
N SER A 906 53.24 14.38 9.55
CA SER A 906 52.44 13.17 9.20
C SER A 906 50.93 13.03 9.53
N SER A 907 50.12 13.20 8.47
CA SER A 907 49.27 12.17 7.83
C SER A 907 47.79 11.92 8.21
N SER A 908 47.02 11.59 7.16
CA SER A 908 45.66 11.01 7.08
C SER A 908 44.47 11.79 7.67
N ASN A 909 43.85 12.63 6.84
CA ASN A 909 42.41 12.91 6.92
C ASN A 909 41.60 11.82 6.20
N LYS A 910 40.42 11.52 6.73
CA LYS A 910 39.25 11.06 5.98
C LYS A 910 38.01 11.68 6.61
N ASP A 911 37.60 12.83 6.07
CA ASP A 911 36.30 13.42 6.33
C ASP A 911 35.33 12.88 5.26
N ASP A 912 34.18 12.37 5.68
CA ASP A 912 33.08 12.00 4.78
C ASP A 912 31.78 12.60 5.31
N VAL A 913 30.96 13.14 4.41
CA VAL A 913 29.91 14.11 4.79
C VAL A 913 28.56 13.44 5.00
N THR A 914 28.01 13.57 6.21
CA THR A 914 26.64 13.15 6.52
C THR A 914 25.59 14.21 6.14
N THR A 915 24.52 13.76 5.49
CA THR A 915 23.24 14.47 5.36
C THR A 915 22.10 13.52 5.73
N PRO A 916 20.98 14.01 6.31
CA PRO A 916 20.08 13.18 7.12
C PRO A 916 18.98 12.46 6.31
N LEU A 917 18.44 11.42 6.91
CA LEU A 917 17.11 10.84 6.65
C LEU A 917 16.46 10.47 7.98
N ASP A 918 15.13 10.50 8.02
CA ASP A 918 14.32 10.31 9.22
C ASP A 918 14.11 8.81 9.56
N GLU A 919 14.05 8.48 10.86
CA GLU A 919 13.72 7.14 11.38
C GLU A 919 12.50 7.19 12.31
N THR A 920 11.46 6.42 12.00
CA THR A 920 10.33 6.15 12.92
C THR A 920 9.81 4.71 12.79
N SER A 921 10.60 3.72 13.21
CA SER A 921 10.12 2.34 13.41
C SER A 921 11.00 1.55 14.38
N PHE A 922 10.60 1.50 15.65
CA PHE A 922 11.21 0.61 16.65
C PHE A 922 10.22 -0.49 17.06
N ILE A 923 10.55 -1.73 16.70
CA ILE A 923 10.02 -2.95 17.32
C ILE A 923 11.20 -3.56 18.09
N SER A 924 10.96 -3.99 19.33
CA SER A 924 12.00 -4.49 20.24
C SER A 924 11.97 -6.01 20.37
N ASP A 925 12.96 -6.69 19.81
CA ASP A 925 13.25 -8.08 20.16
C ASP A 925 13.83 -8.19 21.58
N ILE A 926 13.56 -9.31 22.26
CA ILE A 926 13.94 -9.55 23.65
C ILE A 926 15.13 -10.53 23.70
N SER A 927 16.23 -10.10 24.33
CA SER A 927 17.41 -10.93 24.59
C SER A 927 17.35 -11.62 25.96
N GLU A 928 17.85 -12.86 26.04
CA GLU A 928 17.90 -13.66 27.27
C GLU A 928 18.81 -13.05 28.37
N PRO A 929 18.51 -13.27 29.67
CA PRO A 929 19.33 -12.77 30.78
C PRO A 929 20.53 -13.67 31.10
N GLY A 930 21.73 -13.09 31.20
CA GLY A 930 22.94 -13.77 31.66
C GLY A 930 22.95 -14.08 33.16
N THR A 931 23.64 -15.15 33.55
CA THR A 931 23.73 -15.63 34.94
C THR A 931 24.79 -14.90 35.77
N SER A 932 24.59 -14.83 37.10
CA SER A 932 25.66 -14.47 38.04
C SER A 932 25.54 -15.18 39.39
N ASN A 933 26.59 -15.95 39.70
CA ASN A 933 27.10 -16.42 40.99
C ASN A 933 26.15 -16.54 42.20
N SER A 934 25.95 -17.79 42.65
CA SER A 934 26.24 -18.15 44.05
C SER A 934 26.89 -19.53 44.12
N ASN A 935 28.05 -19.61 44.77
CA ASN A 935 28.73 -20.85 45.15
C ASN A 935 28.61 -21.00 46.67
N ASN A 936 28.15 -22.15 47.18
CA ASN A 936 28.57 -22.63 48.50
C ASN A 936 28.20 -24.09 48.78
N MET A 937 29.10 -24.73 49.55
CA MET A 937 28.96 -25.99 50.31
C MET A 937 28.85 -27.34 49.54
N PHE A 938 29.97 -28.06 49.66
CA PHE A 938 30.15 -29.51 49.88
C PHE A 938 28.93 -30.24 50.48
N GLU A 939 28.50 -31.40 49.98
CA GLU A 939 29.18 -32.72 49.88
C GLU A 939 28.92 -33.60 51.13
N GLU A 940 28.11 -34.66 50.96
CA GLU A 940 28.15 -35.87 51.78
C GLU A 940 27.75 -37.09 50.91
N ALA A 941 28.21 -38.29 51.26
CA ALA A 941 28.15 -39.51 50.43
C ALA A 941 27.23 -40.60 51.06
N ASN A 942 27.14 -41.89 50.68
CA ASN A 942 27.97 -42.77 49.82
C ASN A 942 27.22 -44.11 49.53
N GLN A 943 27.78 -44.97 48.65
CA GLN A 943 27.55 -46.45 48.55
C GLN A 943 26.16 -46.95 48.03
N LEU A 944 25.99 -48.15 47.42
CA LEU A 944 26.91 -49.26 47.06
C LEU A 944 26.48 -50.00 45.74
N ALA A 945 27.38 -50.84 45.18
CA ALA A 945 27.28 -51.69 43.98
C ALA A 945 26.15 -52.76 43.98
N LYS A 946 25.75 -53.42 42.86
CA LYS A 946 26.44 -54.46 42.01
C LYS A 946 25.57 -54.70 40.73
N SER A 947 26.00 -54.99 39.49
CA SER A 947 27.03 -55.86 38.84
C SER A 947 26.56 -57.29 38.45
N VAL A 948 26.69 -57.66 37.16
CA VAL A 948 26.60 -59.03 36.53
C VAL A 948 25.17 -59.61 36.29
N ASP A 949 24.83 -60.49 35.32
CA ASP A 949 25.13 -60.69 33.85
C ASP A 949 24.32 -61.94 33.32
N VAL A 950 24.31 -62.22 32.00
CA VAL A 950 23.94 -63.49 31.29
C VAL A 950 22.43 -63.79 30.99
N THR A 951 22.20 -64.69 30.01
CA THR A 951 20.98 -65.00 29.20
C THR A 951 20.53 -66.49 29.39
N PRO A 952 19.88 -67.27 28.46
CA PRO A 952 18.97 -67.02 27.29
C PRO A 952 17.71 -67.98 27.23
N GLN A 953 16.84 -67.90 26.20
CA GLN A 953 16.47 -68.98 25.22
C GLN A 953 15.08 -68.89 24.50
N HIS A 954 15.09 -69.08 23.16
CA HIS A 954 14.10 -69.75 22.25
C HIS A 954 12.61 -69.30 22.16
N SER A 955 11.83 -69.54 21.08
CA SER A 955 11.97 -70.38 19.85
C SER A 955 11.18 -69.88 18.60
N SER A 956 11.68 -70.14 17.37
CA SER A 956 10.97 -70.39 16.07
C SER A 956 10.00 -69.31 15.49
N HIS A 957 9.82 -69.07 14.18
CA HIS A 957 10.20 -69.67 12.86
C HIS A 957 9.82 -68.64 11.72
N ASN A 958 10.11 -68.70 10.40
CA ASN A 958 10.86 -69.61 9.50
C ASN A 958 11.26 -68.95 8.14
N ASN A 959 11.99 -69.70 7.29
CA ASN A 959 12.09 -69.68 5.81
C ASN A 959 12.45 -68.39 4.98
N GLY A 960 13.56 -68.50 4.23
CA GLY A 960 13.85 -67.76 2.96
C GLY A 960 13.29 -68.50 1.72
N PRO A 961 13.77 -68.29 0.45
CA PRO A 961 15.16 -67.97 0.00
C PRO A 961 15.24 -66.88 -1.13
N SER A 962 16.33 -66.58 -1.87
CA SER A 962 17.79 -66.43 -1.61
C SER A 962 18.54 -65.85 -2.85
N ASN A 963 19.78 -65.38 -2.66
CA ASN A 963 20.92 -65.30 -3.63
C ASN A 963 21.07 -64.14 -4.66
N ASN A 964 22.35 -63.87 -4.95
CA ASN A 964 23.01 -62.98 -5.92
C ASN A 964 22.85 -61.45 -5.72
N SER A 965 23.86 -60.61 -5.44
CA SER A 965 25.35 -60.57 -5.60
C SER A 965 25.86 -59.71 -6.78
N VAL A 966 27.14 -59.28 -6.68
CA VAL A 966 28.01 -58.68 -7.72
C VAL A 966 27.94 -57.14 -7.96
N PHE A 967 28.97 -56.48 -7.39
CA PHE A 967 29.79 -55.36 -7.91
C PHE A 967 29.37 -53.87 -7.85
N VAL A 968 30.42 -53.07 -7.57
CA VAL A 968 30.50 -51.60 -7.57
C VAL A 968 31.66 -51.18 -8.49
N PRO A 969 31.53 -50.11 -9.29
CA PRO A 969 32.67 -49.39 -9.84
C PRO A 969 32.93 -48.04 -9.15
N LYS A 970 34.04 -47.99 -8.42
CA LYS A 970 34.87 -46.80 -8.10
C LYS A 970 35.24 -46.05 -9.43
N VAL A 971 35.64 -44.77 -9.55
CA VAL A 971 36.11 -43.67 -8.66
C VAL A 971 36.33 -42.40 -9.56
N LYS A 972 36.35 -41.11 -9.12
CA LYS A 972 37.54 -40.32 -8.67
C LYS A 972 37.28 -38.79 -8.62
N LYS A 973 38.18 -38.06 -7.90
CA LYS A 973 38.37 -36.58 -7.74
C LYS A 973 37.65 -35.99 -6.50
N LYS A 974 38.34 -35.46 -5.47
CA LYS A 974 39.08 -34.17 -5.38
C LYS A 974 38.13 -32.96 -5.50
N GLY A 975 37.97 -32.02 -4.55
CA GLY A 975 38.66 -31.78 -3.26
C GLY A 975 40.04 -31.11 -3.42
N ALA A 976 40.37 -29.95 -2.83
CA ALA A 976 39.61 -28.94 -2.04
C ALA A 976 40.28 -27.54 -2.27
N ILE A 977 39.83 -26.36 -1.79
CA ILE A 977 39.96 -25.78 -0.43
C ILE A 977 39.45 -24.30 -0.44
N GLU A 978 39.14 -23.74 0.74
CA GLU A 978 38.95 -22.32 1.20
C GLU A 978 39.22 -21.14 0.23
N THR A 979 38.41 -20.07 0.12
CA THR A 979 37.94 -19.03 1.08
C THR A 979 39.00 -18.10 1.70
N VAL A 980 39.02 -16.85 1.24
CA VAL A 980 38.81 -15.63 2.07
C VAL A 980 37.84 -14.73 1.30
#